data_AF-A0A2V5LAK2-F1
#
_entry.id   AF-A0A2V5LAK2-F1
#
_cell.length_a   1.000
_cell.length_b   1.000
_cell.length_c   1.000
_cell.angle_alpha   90.00
_cell.angle_beta   90.00
_cell.angle_gamma   90.00
#
_symmetry.space_group_name_H-M   'P 1'
#
loop_
_entity.id
_entity.type
_entity.pdbx_description
1 polymer ?
#
loop_
_entity_poly.entity_id
_entity_poly.type
_entity_poly.pdbx_seq_one_letter_code
_entity_poly.pdbx_strand_id
1 'polypeptide(L)'
;MQKKSAKPERQWPSHGQGRSGRTTTAIVAVAALALLVPFLVTTTSSYSPSAAASVTVLGNEVPKTLVDPDRASVELGARFSTTEDGTVTAIRFYKTRSNSGPHVANLWSPQGKILATATLPSAEETTSGWQTVVLPVPVKIDKGQKYVASYIAPRGRYSADDHGLDNAKTNGPLTIPAGGGVYAYGTGGTYPNKNYENSNYFVDVTFEPSTTSGTTAPPTSTSTPTTMPTPTATTTAVPTPTPTEPSPTPSAPPTTLPPTTAPPTGTLPSGVTVRAVDGGVGYYKKFNNPLPSTMDYFPVGVWYESVVEPSDTVKDTAAGINTYVELTEDSNVNQIRQAGMSLIPSWANPLASGTLLPDEADMWGGPGTAAWTGNWPGQGDICSPAQAQCGYTIMAQHKAEAPAGNMLLANYGKGVTFWESDSQAAKFVNDYPHVISDDNYWFTDPYICGISEGGTLVSPQRQLTKDECRRASNYGWTVEKVRSLVSPKGSKPVWGFVEVGHPFTDNSAPTNTGPQIKAAVWSSIIHGARGIIYFNHNFGGTCISQHVLRDQCGTQVLPYVTAVDAQIKSLAPVLNSPFLDGAATSTGAVDTSVRVYGGNLYVLAGSAKNTNQQVTLSIKCSNATSAAVLGENRSVSVTNGVISDVFADGNAVHIYQLNGTNTCGL
;
A
#
# COMPACT_ATOMS: atom_id res chain seq x y z
N MET A 1 -5.34 61.91 1.16
CA MET A 1 -5.14 61.52 -0.26
C MET A 1 -4.77 60.05 -0.30
N GLN A 2 -5.74 59.22 -0.70
CA GLN A 2 -5.64 57.76 -0.77
C GLN A 2 -4.92 57.34 -2.06
N LYS A 3 -4.04 56.35 -1.99
CA LYS A 3 -3.60 55.57 -3.17
C LYS A 3 -3.75 54.09 -2.85
N LYS A 4 -4.83 53.49 -3.40
CA LYS A 4 -4.97 52.05 -3.61
C LYS A 4 -4.34 51.72 -4.96
N SER A 5 -3.44 50.73 -5.00
CA SER A 5 -2.90 50.16 -6.23
C SER A 5 -3.60 48.85 -6.53
N ALA A 6 -4.05 48.70 -7.78
CA ALA A 6 -4.84 47.60 -8.30
C ALA A 6 -3.99 46.35 -8.61
N LYS A 7 -4.62 45.17 -8.47
CA LYS A 7 -4.18 43.88 -9.04
C LYS A 7 -4.59 43.80 -10.52
N PRO A 8 -3.82 43.12 -11.38
CA PRO A 8 -4.30 42.72 -12.71
C PRO A 8 -4.86 41.29 -12.68
N GLU A 9 -6.09 41.19 -13.16
CA GLU A 9 -6.85 39.98 -13.50
C GLU A 9 -6.42 39.51 -14.91
N ARG A 10 -6.20 38.19 -15.10
CA ARG A 10 -5.89 37.61 -16.42
C ARG A 10 -6.95 36.59 -16.82
N GLN A 11 -7.58 36.89 -17.94
CA GLN A 11 -8.66 36.17 -18.61
C GLN A 11 -8.16 34.92 -19.36
N TRP A 12 -9.00 33.89 -19.38
CA TRP A 12 -8.96 32.74 -20.29
C TRP A 12 -9.82 33.01 -21.53
N PRO A 13 -9.44 32.61 -22.75
CA PRO A 13 -10.28 32.82 -23.93
C PRO A 13 -11.27 31.66 -24.16
N SER A 14 -12.54 32.03 -24.25
CA SER A 14 -13.66 31.24 -24.77
C SER A 14 -13.76 31.39 -26.30
N HIS A 15 -13.89 30.28 -27.05
CA HIS A 15 -14.30 30.31 -28.45
C HIS A 15 -15.81 30.07 -28.59
N GLY A 16 -16.46 30.98 -29.32
CA GLY A 16 -17.90 31.14 -29.40
C GLY A 16 -18.61 30.31 -30.47
N GLN A 17 -19.92 30.18 -30.25
CA GLN A 17 -20.93 29.74 -31.20
C GLN A 17 -21.37 30.88 -32.14
N GLY A 18 -21.65 30.54 -33.40
CA GLY A 18 -22.38 31.38 -34.35
C GLY A 18 -23.47 30.58 -35.09
N ARG A 19 -24.73 30.95 -34.85
CA ARG A 19 -25.97 30.69 -35.65
C ARG A 19 -25.86 31.35 -37.05
N SER A 20 -26.65 31.11 -38.10
CA SER A 20 -27.77 30.24 -38.47
C SER A 20 -28.01 30.39 -39.99
N GLY A 21 -28.57 29.40 -40.66
CA GLY A 21 -29.20 29.54 -41.98
C GLY A 21 -30.32 28.51 -42.15
N ARG A 22 -31.53 28.97 -42.44
CA ARG A 22 -32.79 28.21 -42.39
C ARG A 22 -33.37 28.13 -43.81
N THR A 23 -33.60 26.93 -44.35
CA THR A 23 -34.53 26.71 -45.48
C THR A 23 -35.07 25.28 -45.52
N THR A 24 -36.39 25.21 -45.32
CA THR A 24 -37.42 24.42 -46.04
C THR A 24 -37.34 22.89 -46.18
N THR A 25 -38.46 22.28 -45.76
CA THR A 25 -38.88 20.88 -45.75
C THR A 25 -39.02 20.26 -47.15
N ALA A 26 -38.55 19.02 -47.32
CA ALA A 26 -39.09 18.05 -48.28
C ALA A 26 -38.91 16.63 -47.72
N ILE A 27 -40.03 15.92 -47.52
CA ILE A 27 -40.09 14.52 -47.09
C ILE A 27 -39.93 13.66 -48.33
N VAL A 28 -38.87 12.83 -48.38
CA VAL A 28 -38.76 11.70 -49.31
C VAL A 28 -38.26 10.49 -48.52
N ALA A 29 -39.09 9.45 -48.47
CA ALA A 29 -38.75 8.15 -47.92
C ALA A 29 -37.75 7.44 -48.84
N VAL A 30 -36.64 6.94 -48.28
CA VAL A 30 -35.74 6.00 -48.96
C VAL A 30 -35.34 4.89 -47.99
N ALA A 31 -35.53 3.66 -48.44
CA ALA A 31 -35.24 2.42 -47.75
C ALA A 31 -33.75 2.26 -47.43
N ALA A 32 -33.45 1.75 -46.23
CA ALA A 32 -32.09 1.42 -45.81
C ALA A 32 -31.62 0.12 -46.48
N LEU A 33 -30.58 0.22 -47.31
CA LEU A 33 -29.77 -0.91 -47.76
C LEU A 33 -28.47 -0.89 -46.95
N ALA A 34 -28.25 -1.90 -46.09
CA ALA A 34 -27.01 -2.06 -45.34
C ALA A 34 -25.91 -2.63 -46.25
N LEU A 35 -24.86 -1.86 -46.49
CA LEU A 35 -23.62 -2.34 -47.11
C LEU A 35 -22.69 -2.88 -46.02
N LEU A 36 -22.52 -4.20 -45.99
CA LEU A 36 -21.49 -4.92 -45.23
C LEU A 36 -20.12 -4.70 -45.88
N VAL A 37 -19.20 -4.06 -45.17
CA VAL A 37 -17.77 -4.04 -45.52
C VAL A 37 -17.10 -5.22 -44.81
N PRO A 38 -16.40 -6.14 -45.51
CA PRO A 38 -15.65 -7.20 -44.84
C PRO A 38 -14.39 -6.61 -44.20
N PHE A 39 -14.32 -6.66 -42.87
CA PHE A 39 -13.12 -6.32 -42.11
C PHE A 39 -12.11 -7.47 -42.29
N LEU A 40 -10.99 -7.19 -42.95
CA LEU A 40 -9.89 -8.13 -43.08
C LEU A 40 -9.22 -8.27 -41.70
N VAL A 41 -9.41 -9.40 -41.03
CA VAL A 41 -8.68 -9.72 -39.80
C VAL A 41 -7.27 -10.17 -40.20
N THR A 42 -6.31 -9.25 -40.17
CA THR A 42 -4.89 -9.60 -40.18
C THR A 42 -4.52 -10.11 -38.80
N THR A 43 -4.31 -11.41 -38.63
CA THR A 43 -3.70 -11.97 -37.43
C THR A 43 -2.23 -11.56 -37.38
N THR A 44 -1.92 -10.45 -36.72
CA THR A 44 -0.54 -10.13 -36.34
C THR A 44 -0.16 -11.01 -35.15
N SER A 45 0.61 -12.07 -35.40
CA SER A 45 1.33 -12.76 -34.33
C SER A 45 2.22 -11.73 -33.62
N SER A 46 1.87 -11.39 -32.40
CA SER A 46 2.67 -10.52 -31.54
C SER A 46 3.85 -11.35 -31.05
N TYR A 47 4.97 -11.31 -31.78
CA TYR A 47 6.22 -11.82 -31.25
C TYR A 47 6.66 -10.83 -30.17
N SER A 48 6.50 -11.20 -28.90
CA SER A 48 7.17 -10.47 -27.82
C SER A 48 8.67 -10.71 -27.99
N PRO A 49 9.52 -9.70 -28.24
CA PRO A 49 10.95 -9.90 -28.18
C PRO A 49 11.29 -10.35 -26.76
N SER A 50 11.99 -11.47 -26.64
CA SER A 50 12.61 -11.88 -25.37
C SER A 50 13.43 -10.70 -24.87
N ALA A 51 13.10 -10.17 -23.69
CA ALA A 51 13.93 -9.16 -23.04
C ALA A 51 15.35 -9.73 -22.91
N ALA A 52 16.34 -9.02 -23.44
CA ALA A 52 17.74 -9.39 -23.23
C ALA A 52 18.03 -9.26 -21.73
N ALA A 53 18.76 -10.23 -21.15
CA ALA A 53 19.13 -10.16 -19.75
C ALA A 53 20.04 -8.94 -19.51
N SER A 54 19.67 -8.09 -18.55
CA SER A 54 20.45 -6.92 -18.14
C SER A 54 21.68 -7.31 -17.31
N VAL A 55 22.81 -6.61 -17.50
CA VAL A 55 24.11 -6.87 -16.87
C VAL A 55 24.59 -5.65 -16.08
N THR A 56 25.27 -5.89 -14.95
CA THR A 56 25.90 -4.87 -14.08
C THR A 56 27.30 -5.35 -13.68
N VAL A 57 28.30 -4.48 -13.50
CA VAL A 57 29.69 -4.92 -13.19
C VAL A 57 29.86 -5.40 -11.75
N LEU A 58 29.29 -4.68 -10.79
CA LEU A 58 29.50 -4.89 -9.35
C LEU A 58 28.44 -5.81 -8.73
N GLY A 59 27.34 -6.07 -9.43
CA GLY A 59 26.28 -6.96 -8.97
C GLY A 59 25.69 -6.48 -7.64
N ASN A 60 25.83 -7.31 -6.59
CA ASN A 60 25.38 -7.01 -5.23
C ASN A 60 26.56 -6.83 -4.25
N GLU A 61 27.74 -6.47 -4.74
CA GLU A 61 28.91 -6.21 -3.89
C GLU A 61 28.61 -5.13 -2.84
N VAL A 62 29.10 -5.33 -1.62
CA VAL A 62 28.90 -4.42 -0.48
C VAL A 62 30.25 -3.78 -0.13
N PRO A 63 30.32 -2.44 0.05
CA PRO A 63 31.55 -1.75 0.45
C PRO A 63 32.08 -2.22 1.80
N LYS A 64 33.42 -2.27 1.93
CA LYS A 64 34.08 -2.46 3.23
C LYS A 64 34.02 -1.18 4.05
N THR A 65 34.30 -0.04 3.41
CA THR A 65 34.16 1.28 4.03
C THR A 65 32.79 1.85 3.66
N LEU A 66 31.84 1.62 4.55
CA LEU A 66 30.45 2.00 4.35
C LEU A 66 30.23 3.52 4.42
N VAL A 67 31.03 4.25 5.20
CA VAL A 67 30.90 5.70 5.38
C VAL A 67 32.27 6.36 5.36
N ASP A 68 32.56 7.06 4.28
CA ASP A 68 33.68 7.98 4.19
C ASP A 68 33.46 9.17 5.14
N PRO A 69 34.50 9.64 5.88
CA PRO A 69 34.37 10.77 6.78
C PRO A 69 34.03 12.10 6.08
N ASP A 70 34.26 12.24 4.77
CA ASP A 70 33.99 13.45 4.01
C ASP A 70 32.52 13.89 4.10
N ARG A 71 32.29 15.18 4.20
CA ARG A 71 30.97 15.81 4.31
C ARG A 71 30.70 16.82 3.19
N ALA A 72 31.68 17.08 2.33
CA ALA A 72 31.52 17.98 1.21
C ALA A 72 30.64 17.34 0.13
N SER A 73 29.87 18.18 -0.58
CA SER A 73 29.14 17.75 -1.76
C SER A 73 30.13 17.29 -2.84
N VAL A 74 29.93 16.08 -3.34
CA VAL A 74 30.83 15.44 -4.30
C VAL A 74 30.03 14.62 -5.31
N GLU A 75 30.38 14.75 -6.59
CA GLU A 75 29.93 13.86 -7.66
C GLU A 75 30.90 12.68 -7.72
N LEU A 76 30.41 11.46 -7.54
CA LEU A 76 31.19 10.22 -7.52
C LEU A 76 30.75 9.34 -8.68
N GLY A 77 31.69 8.65 -9.31
CA GLY A 77 31.38 7.85 -10.48
C GLY A 77 32.33 6.71 -10.74
N ALA A 78 31.95 5.91 -11.74
CA ALA A 78 32.76 4.85 -12.31
C ALA A 78 32.85 5.05 -13.82
N ARG A 79 34.08 5.03 -14.33
CA ARG A 79 34.33 4.82 -15.76
C ARG A 79 33.95 3.39 -16.11
N PHE A 80 33.28 3.21 -17.24
CA PHE A 80 32.98 1.89 -17.75
C PHE A 80 33.05 1.85 -19.27
N SER A 81 33.20 0.66 -19.81
CA SER A 81 33.13 0.37 -21.24
C SER A 81 32.42 -0.95 -21.48
N THR A 82 31.84 -1.11 -22.66
CA THR A 82 31.20 -2.36 -23.09
C THR A 82 31.90 -2.95 -24.32
N THR A 83 31.97 -4.27 -24.45
CA THR A 83 32.42 -4.96 -25.68
C THR A 83 31.32 -5.14 -26.73
N GLU A 84 30.08 -4.81 -26.38
CA GLU A 84 28.90 -4.92 -27.24
C GLU A 84 28.13 -3.58 -27.30
N ASP A 85 27.53 -3.27 -28.44
CA ASP A 85 26.62 -2.13 -28.55
C ASP A 85 25.37 -2.41 -27.73
N GLY A 86 24.79 -1.43 -27.06
CA GLY A 86 23.64 -1.68 -26.20
C GLY A 86 23.07 -0.43 -25.57
N THR A 87 22.27 -0.62 -24.53
CA THR A 87 21.52 0.48 -23.91
C THR A 87 21.73 0.47 -22.41
N VAL A 88 22.03 1.64 -21.83
CA VAL A 88 22.02 1.85 -20.38
C VAL A 88 20.61 2.26 -19.97
N THR A 89 19.99 1.49 -19.07
CA THR A 89 18.62 1.71 -18.60
C THR A 89 18.56 2.31 -17.20
N ALA A 90 19.60 2.12 -16.38
CA ALA A 90 19.70 2.71 -15.05
C ALA A 90 21.16 2.94 -14.62
N ILE A 91 21.35 3.85 -13.68
CA ILE A 91 22.60 4.04 -12.92
C ILE A 91 22.37 3.56 -11.50
N ARG A 92 23.32 2.83 -10.94
CA ARG A 92 23.24 2.32 -9.56
C ARG A 92 24.34 2.93 -8.71
N PHE A 93 24.06 3.18 -7.43
CA PHE A 93 25.08 3.58 -6.46
C PHE A 93 24.80 2.98 -5.08
N TYR A 94 25.84 2.64 -4.31
CA TYR A 94 25.68 2.18 -2.94
C TYR A 94 25.71 3.35 -1.96
N LYS A 95 24.77 3.39 -1.01
CA LYS A 95 24.73 4.41 0.06
C LYS A 95 24.50 3.81 1.44
N THR A 96 24.70 4.64 2.45
CA THR A 96 24.22 4.41 3.82
C THR A 96 23.31 5.56 4.25
N ARG A 97 22.72 5.46 5.45
CA ARG A 97 21.90 6.54 6.02
C ARG A 97 22.64 7.88 6.12
N SER A 98 23.97 7.83 6.27
CA SER A 98 24.80 9.04 6.38
C SER A 98 24.92 9.79 5.06
N ASN A 99 24.85 9.08 3.93
CA ASN A 99 24.83 9.65 2.58
C ASN A 99 23.39 10.02 2.23
N SER A 100 22.96 11.20 2.66
CA SER A 100 21.58 11.65 2.50
C SER A 100 21.41 12.52 1.25
N GLY A 101 20.33 12.27 0.51
CA GLY A 101 20.00 12.92 -0.74
C GLY A 101 19.42 14.34 -0.63
N PRO A 102 18.88 14.88 -1.74
CA PRO A 102 18.54 14.15 -2.98
C PRO A 102 19.79 13.74 -3.79
N HIS A 103 19.78 12.53 -4.35
CA HIS A 103 20.85 12.06 -5.22
C HIS A 103 20.43 12.20 -6.70
N VAL A 104 21.30 12.82 -7.49
CA VAL A 104 21.12 12.94 -8.94
C VAL A 104 22.18 12.09 -9.61
N ALA A 105 21.76 11.19 -10.50
CA ALA A 105 22.65 10.38 -11.31
C ALA A 105 22.84 10.97 -12.71
N ASN A 106 24.06 10.89 -13.24
CA ASN A 106 24.43 11.41 -14.54
C ASN A 106 25.19 10.34 -15.35
N LEU A 107 24.79 10.16 -16.61
CA LEU A 107 25.54 9.37 -17.60
C LEU A 107 26.27 10.33 -18.53
N TRP A 108 27.57 10.12 -18.72
CA TRP A 108 28.44 11.00 -19.49
C TRP A 108 29.06 10.30 -20.69
N SER A 109 29.18 11.03 -21.79
CA SER A 109 29.94 10.62 -22.97
C SER A 109 31.45 10.60 -22.68
N PRO A 110 32.26 9.96 -23.53
CA PRO A 110 33.71 9.97 -23.39
C PRO A 110 34.34 11.37 -23.38
N GLN A 111 33.67 12.36 -23.96
CA GLN A 111 34.09 13.76 -24.02
C GLN A 111 33.57 14.60 -22.84
N GLY A 112 32.87 14.00 -21.88
CA GLY A 112 32.33 14.69 -20.70
C GLY A 112 31.04 15.46 -20.96
N LYS A 113 30.29 15.11 -22.00
CA LYS A 113 28.93 15.64 -22.22
C LYS A 113 27.90 14.76 -21.49
N ILE A 114 26.94 15.35 -20.80
CA ILE A 114 25.80 14.62 -20.23
C ILE A 114 24.97 13.99 -21.36
N LEU A 115 24.76 12.68 -21.28
CA LEU A 115 23.89 11.90 -22.14
C LEU A 115 22.51 11.68 -21.49
N ALA A 116 22.47 11.53 -20.17
CA ALA A 116 21.25 11.50 -19.39
C ALA A 116 21.49 11.99 -17.95
N THR A 117 20.46 12.56 -17.35
CA THR A 117 20.39 12.93 -15.94
C THR A 117 19.07 12.41 -15.38
N ALA A 118 19.11 11.84 -14.19
CA ALA A 118 17.93 11.38 -13.48
C ALA A 118 18.10 11.67 -11.98
N THR A 119 17.06 12.19 -11.34
CA THR A 119 17.05 12.35 -9.87
C THR A 119 16.41 11.12 -9.28
N LEU A 120 17.03 10.51 -8.27
CA LEU A 120 16.41 9.43 -7.52
C LEU A 120 15.28 10.03 -6.66
N PRO A 121 14.01 9.69 -6.91
CA PRO A 121 12.92 10.18 -6.09
C PRO A 121 13.11 9.73 -4.65
N SER A 122 12.84 10.58 -3.67
CA SER A 122 13.00 10.24 -2.25
C SER A 122 12.14 9.04 -1.83
N ALA A 123 11.01 8.81 -2.52
CA ALA A 123 10.15 7.64 -2.33
C ALA A 123 10.77 6.34 -2.85
N GLU A 124 11.70 6.42 -3.81
CA GLU A 124 12.43 5.28 -4.39
C GLU A 124 13.83 5.11 -3.78
N GLU A 125 14.31 6.11 -3.03
CA GLU A 125 15.61 6.09 -2.36
C GLU A 125 15.54 5.37 -1.01
N THR A 126 16.19 4.22 -0.90
CA THR A 126 16.26 3.47 0.35
C THR A 126 17.30 4.08 1.31
N THR A 127 17.18 3.77 2.60
CA THR A 127 18.06 4.33 3.63
C THR A 127 19.52 3.88 3.47
N SER A 128 19.76 2.67 2.98
CA SER A 128 21.09 2.11 2.74
C SER A 128 21.03 0.97 1.73
N GLY A 129 22.16 0.66 1.11
CA GLY A 129 22.27 -0.37 0.09
C GLY A 129 22.38 0.22 -1.31
N TRP A 130 22.28 -0.66 -2.30
CA TRP A 130 22.23 -0.27 -3.70
C TRP A 130 20.96 0.50 -4.01
N GLN A 131 21.14 1.71 -4.52
CA GLN A 131 20.10 2.52 -5.13
C GLN A 131 20.14 2.31 -6.63
N THR A 132 18.98 2.32 -7.27
CA THR A 132 18.86 2.22 -8.72
C THR A 132 18.10 3.44 -9.21
N VAL A 133 18.76 4.26 -10.03
CA VAL A 133 18.17 5.43 -10.68
C VAL A 133 17.86 5.06 -12.12
N VAL A 134 16.58 4.82 -12.41
CA VAL A 134 16.12 4.51 -13.77
C VAL A 134 16.25 5.75 -14.65
N LEU A 135 16.83 5.58 -15.85
CA LEU A 135 16.92 6.68 -16.82
C LEU A 135 15.56 6.84 -17.52
N PRO A 136 14.97 8.06 -17.55
CA PRO A 136 13.68 8.29 -18.19
C PRO A 136 13.65 7.91 -19.67
N VAL A 137 14.82 8.03 -20.33
CA VAL A 137 15.05 7.54 -21.69
C VAL A 137 16.31 6.67 -21.67
N PRO A 138 16.20 5.37 -21.95
CA PRO A 138 17.37 4.49 -22.07
C PRO A 138 18.38 5.03 -23.09
N VAL A 139 19.66 5.05 -22.72
CA VAL A 139 20.72 5.66 -23.53
C VAL A 139 21.49 4.60 -24.29
N LYS A 140 21.46 4.66 -25.62
CA LYS A 140 22.30 3.82 -26.47
C LYS A 140 23.78 4.20 -26.31
N ILE A 141 24.62 3.20 -26.14
CA ILE A 141 26.07 3.32 -26.06
C ILE A 141 26.75 2.34 -27.01
N ASP A 142 27.88 2.77 -27.57
CA ASP A 142 28.63 2.01 -28.55
C ASP A 142 29.75 1.21 -27.86
N LYS A 143 30.05 0.04 -28.41
CA LYS A 143 31.15 -0.79 -27.94
C LYS A 143 32.50 -0.08 -28.03
N GLY A 144 33.38 -0.40 -27.09
CA GLY A 144 34.74 0.11 -27.02
C GLY A 144 34.87 1.57 -26.59
N GLN A 145 33.76 2.29 -26.39
CA GLN A 145 33.78 3.66 -25.86
C GLN A 145 33.84 3.65 -24.32
N LYS A 146 34.47 4.68 -23.75
CA LYS A 146 34.59 4.85 -22.29
C LYS A 146 33.62 5.90 -21.80
N TYR A 147 32.59 5.47 -21.09
CA TYR A 147 31.57 6.34 -20.50
C TYR A 147 31.85 6.52 -19.00
N VAL A 148 31.14 7.46 -18.38
CA VAL A 148 31.13 7.60 -16.92
C VAL A 148 29.68 7.58 -16.45
N ALA A 149 29.39 6.73 -15.47
CA ALA A 149 28.17 6.84 -14.66
C ALA A 149 28.55 7.48 -13.34
N SER A 150 27.75 8.44 -12.87
CA SER A 150 28.00 9.14 -11.61
C SER A 150 26.73 9.43 -10.85
N TYR A 151 26.87 9.77 -9.57
CA TYR A 151 25.82 10.35 -8.74
C TYR A 151 26.37 11.46 -7.84
N ILE A 152 25.51 12.41 -7.49
CA ILE A 152 25.82 13.45 -6.51
C ILE A 152 25.54 12.92 -5.10
N ALA A 153 26.56 12.91 -4.24
CA ALA A 153 26.45 12.78 -2.79
C ALA A 153 26.47 14.20 -2.16
N PRO A 154 25.31 14.87 -2.01
CA PRO A 154 25.26 16.31 -1.71
C PRO A 154 25.76 16.67 -0.31
N ARG A 155 25.84 15.68 0.59
CA ARG A 155 26.35 15.84 1.96
C ARG A 155 27.57 14.94 2.24
N GLY A 156 28.27 14.50 1.19
CA GLY A 156 29.35 13.52 1.29
C GLY A 156 28.85 12.20 1.88
N ARG A 157 29.66 11.62 2.79
CA ARG A 157 29.36 10.39 3.55
C ARG A 157 29.12 9.14 2.71
N TYR A 158 29.62 9.16 1.48
CA TYR A 158 29.52 8.08 0.51
C TYR A 158 30.28 6.83 0.96
N SER A 159 30.02 5.70 0.30
CA SER A 159 30.82 4.49 0.50
C SER A 159 31.98 4.44 -0.50
N ALA A 160 33.17 4.05 -0.03
CA ALA A 160 34.37 4.02 -0.88
C ALA A 160 35.41 3.03 -0.38
N ASP A 161 35.76 2.05 -1.21
CA ASP A 161 36.89 1.18 -0.92
C ASP A 161 38.12 1.70 -1.66
N ASP A 162 39.05 2.32 -0.94
CA ASP A 162 40.37 2.68 -1.47
C ASP A 162 41.06 1.43 -2.01
N HIS A 163 41.78 1.58 -3.12
CA HIS A 163 42.37 0.48 -3.88
C HIS A 163 41.36 -0.57 -4.41
N GLY A 164 40.06 -0.31 -4.28
CA GLY A 164 39.00 -1.23 -4.72
C GLY A 164 38.95 -1.49 -6.23
N LEU A 165 39.64 -0.66 -7.03
CA LEU A 165 39.82 -0.80 -8.48
C LEU A 165 41.30 -0.80 -8.88
N ASP A 166 42.21 -1.34 -8.06
CA ASP A 166 43.60 -1.60 -8.48
C ASP A 166 43.67 -2.56 -9.68
N ASN A 167 42.67 -3.43 -9.80
CA ASN A 167 42.43 -4.29 -10.95
C ASN A 167 41.08 -3.94 -11.58
N ALA A 168 40.94 -4.21 -12.89
CA ALA A 168 39.67 -4.07 -13.57
C ALA A 168 38.63 -5.08 -13.03
N LYS A 169 37.36 -4.66 -12.99
CA LYS A 169 36.21 -5.52 -12.70
C LYS A 169 35.37 -5.67 -13.96
N THR A 170 35.05 -6.90 -14.33
CA THR A 170 34.33 -7.23 -15.57
C THR A 170 33.21 -8.21 -15.28
N ASN A 171 32.03 -7.95 -15.84
CA ASN A 171 30.92 -8.89 -15.84
C ASN A 171 30.20 -8.84 -17.19
N GLY A 172 30.16 -9.98 -17.89
CA GLY A 172 29.67 -10.04 -19.27
C GLY A 172 30.39 -9.02 -20.17
N PRO A 173 29.67 -8.22 -20.97
CA PRO A 173 30.29 -7.24 -21.86
C PRO A 173 30.78 -5.98 -21.13
N LEU A 174 30.36 -5.73 -19.88
CA LEU A 174 30.71 -4.53 -19.13
C LEU A 174 32.04 -4.67 -18.38
N THR A 175 32.84 -3.61 -18.39
CA THR A 175 34.08 -3.50 -17.61
C THR A 175 34.21 -2.13 -16.96
N ILE A 176 34.50 -2.10 -15.65
CA ILE A 176 35.10 -0.96 -14.95
C ILE A 176 36.63 -1.19 -14.98
N PRO A 177 37.42 -0.33 -15.65
CA PRO A 177 38.86 -0.53 -15.76
C PRO A 177 39.57 -0.31 -14.40
N ALA A 178 40.81 -0.77 -14.29
CA ALA A 178 41.68 -0.37 -13.18
C ALA A 178 41.78 1.17 -13.12
N GLY A 179 41.69 1.74 -11.91
CA GLY A 179 41.58 3.19 -11.71
C GLY A 179 40.29 3.82 -12.25
N GLY A 180 39.24 3.01 -12.42
CA GLY A 180 37.97 3.43 -13.00
C GLY A 180 37.13 4.37 -12.12
N GLY A 181 37.35 4.38 -10.81
CA GLY A 181 36.63 5.27 -9.89
C GLY A 181 37.01 6.73 -10.10
N VAL A 182 36.02 7.60 -10.14
CA VAL A 182 36.21 9.04 -10.39
C VAL A 182 35.38 9.91 -9.47
N TYR A 183 35.84 11.13 -9.22
CA TYR A 183 35.08 12.11 -8.48
C TYR A 183 35.27 13.55 -9.00
N ALA A 184 34.38 14.44 -8.59
CA ALA A 184 34.52 15.89 -8.67
C ALA A 184 33.75 16.58 -7.53
N TYR A 185 34.42 17.44 -6.77
CA TYR A 185 33.77 18.25 -5.74
C TYR A 185 32.93 19.38 -6.37
N GLY A 186 31.81 19.71 -5.73
CA GLY A 186 30.89 20.75 -6.15
C GLY A 186 29.44 20.36 -5.92
N THR A 187 28.50 21.17 -6.42
CA THR A 187 27.05 20.92 -6.31
C THR A 187 26.52 19.89 -7.32
N GLY A 188 27.44 19.17 -7.99
CA GLY A 188 27.16 18.17 -9.03
C GLY A 188 26.89 18.73 -10.43
N GLY A 189 26.68 17.83 -11.39
CA GLY A 189 26.58 18.18 -12.81
C GLY A 189 27.92 18.61 -13.42
N THR A 190 29.04 18.23 -12.78
CA THR A 190 30.40 18.41 -13.28
C THR A 190 30.98 17.05 -13.64
N TYR A 191 31.57 16.92 -14.84
CA TYR A 191 32.14 15.65 -15.29
C TYR A 191 33.25 15.16 -14.31
N PRO A 192 33.05 14.03 -13.62
CA PRO A 192 34.02 13.55 -12.64
C PRO A 192 35.20 12.92 -13.38
N ASN A 193 36.37 13.54 -13.26
CA ASN A 193 37.58 13.09 -13.94
C ASN A 193 38.78 12.87 -13.01
N LYS A 194 38.68 13.29 -11.73
CA LYS A 194 39.72 13.07 -10.72
C LYS A 194 39.62 11.65 -10.20
N ASN A 195 40.75 11.07 -9.82
CA ASN A 195 40.85 9.75 -9.20
C ASN A 195 41.62 9.91 -7.89
N TYR A 196 41.24 9.13 -6.89
CA TYR A 196 41.97 9.00 -5.63
C TYR A 196 42.19 7.51 -5.41
N GLU A 197 43.45 7.11 -5.17
CA GLU A 197 43.87 5.76 -4.77
C GLU A 197 43.15 4.58 -5.46
N ASN A 198 42.80 4.71 -6.74
CA ASN A 198 41.98 3.72 -7.45
C ASN A 198 40.72 3.28 -6.68
N SER A 199 40.09 4.17 -5.90
CA SER A 199 38.97 3.82 -5.05
C SER A 199 37.77 3.33 -5.87
N ASN A 200 37.05 2.35 -5.33
CA ASN A 200 35.72 1.98 -5.82
C ASN A 200 34.67 2.81 -5.07
N TYR A 201 33.98 3.73 -5.76
CA TYR A 201 32.88 4.51 -5.17
C TYR A 201 31.51 3.82 -5.27
N PHE A 202 31.51 2.53 -5.66
CA PHE A 202 30.31 1.70 -5.77
C PHE A 202 29.23 2.34 -6.64
N VAL A 203 29.65 2.80 -7.82
CA VAL A 203 28.76 3.27 -8.90
C VAL A 203 28.81 2.25 -10.02
N ASP A 204 27.65 1.90 -10.56
CA ASP A 204 27.48 0.89 -11.59
C ASP A 204 26.36 1.29 -12.57
N VAL A 205 26.18 0.50 -13.64
CA VAL A 205 25.11 0.69 -14.62
C VAL A 205 24.31 -0.60 -14.78
N THR A 206 23.04 -0.46 -15.17
CA THR A 206 22.24 -1.54 -15.74
C THR A 206 22.32 -1.43 -17.26
N PHE A 207 22.96 -2.41 -17.91
CA PHE A 207 23.20 -2.43 -19.35
C PHE A 207 22.49 -3.60 -20.01
N GLU A 208 21.85 -3.33 -21.14
CA GLU A 208 21.20 -4.31 -22.00
C GLU A 208 21.95 -4.40 -23.34
N PRO A 209 22.62 -5.52 -23.64
CA PRO A 209 23.31 -5.68 -24.91
C PRO A 209 22.32 -5.78 -26.08
N SER A 210 22.66 -5.17 -27.22
CA SER A 210 21.86 -5.29 -28.44
C SER A 210 22.01 -6.70 -28.99
N THR A 211 20.96 -7.52 -28.90
CA THR A 211 20.99 -8.85 -29.53
C THR A 211 21.04 -8.70 -31.04
N THR A 212 22.15 -9.10 -31.67
CA THR A 212 22.16 -9.38 -33.11
C THR A 212 21.36 -10.64 -33.34
N SER A 213 20.09 -10.50 -33.76
CA SER A 213 19.39 -11.61 -34.40
C SER A 213 20.21 -12.03 -35.62
N GLY A 214 20.90 -13.16 -35.53
CA GLY A 214 21.53 -13.81 -36.65
C GLY A 214 20.49 -14.07 -37.74
N THR A 215 20.80 -13.64 -38.96
CA THR A 215 20.01 -13.84 -40.17
C THR A 215 19.89 -15.34 -40.44
N THR A 216 18.76 -15.95 -40.09
CA THR A 216 18.35 -17.23 -40.67
C THR A 216 17.24 -16.94 -41.68
N ALA A 217 17.48 -17.32 -42.95
CA ALA A 217 16.68 -16.95 -44.11
C ALA A 217 15.19 -17.36 -43.96
N PRO A 218 14.24 -16.57 -44.53
CA PRO A 218 12.82 -16.93 -44.52
C PRO A 218 12.57 -18.16 -45.41
N PRO A 219 11.77 -19.16 -44.98
CA PRO A 219 11.31 -20.19 -45.89
C PRO A 219 10.31 -19.60 -46.89
N THR A 220 10.50 -20.02 -48.14
CA THR A 220 9.81 -19.61 -49.35
C THR A 220 8.29 -19.85 -49.29
N SER A 221 7.52 -18.89 -49.79
CA SER A 221 6.06 -18.95 -49.94
C SER A 221 5.64 -19.87 -51.09
N THR A 222 4.76 -20.86 -50.83
CA THR A 222 3.99 -21.53 -51.90
C THR A 222 2.58 -21.94 -51.46
N SER A 223 1.61 -21.43 -52.23
CA SER A 223 0.21 -21.82 -52.52
C SER A 223 -0.78 -22.19 -51.40
N THR A 224 -1.83 -21.38 -51.33
CA THR A 224 -3.15 -21.61 -50.73
C THR A 224 -3.86 -22.85 -51.29
N PRO A 225 -4.44 -23.72 -50.43
CA PRO A 225 -5.55 -24.59 -50.81
C PRO A 225 -6.89 -24.09 -50.24
N THR A 226 -7.91 -24.35 -51.03
CA THR A 226 -9.33 -24.00 -50.91
C THR A 226 -10.02 -24.54 -49.66
N THR A 227 -11.01 -23.79 -49.18
CA THR A 227 -11.89 -24.09 -48.05
C THR A 227 -12.77 -25.33 -48.27
N MET A 228 -12.77 -26.25 -47.31
CA MET A 228 -13.73 -27.36 -47.15
C MET A 228 -14.69 -27.04 -45.98
N PRO A 229 -16.00 -27.38 -46.05
CA PRO A 229 -16.98 -26.86 -45.09
C PRO A 229 -16.90 -27.58 -43.74
N THR A 230 -17.07 -26.81 -42.67
CA THR A 230 -17.19 -27.29 -41.28
C THR A 230 -18.56 -27.95 -41.04
N PRO A 231 -18.65 -29.10 -40.34
CA PRO A 231 -19.92 -29.76 -40.07
C PRO A 231 -20.71 -29.04 -38.97
N THR A 232 -22.02 -29.00 -39.18
CA THR A 232 -23.06 -28.52 -38.27
C THR A 232 -23.07 -29.31 -36.96
N ALA A 233 -22.99 -28.62 -35.81
CA ALA A 233 -23.27 -29.21 -34.51
C ALA A 233 -24.77 -29.16 -34.22
N THR A 234 -25.35 -30.34 -34.00
CA THR A 234 -26.75 -30.57 -33.63
C THR A 234 -27.03 -30.04 -32.22
N THR A 235 -28.09 -29.24 -32.09
CA THR A 235 -28.61 -28.74 -30.81
C THR A 235 -29.37 -29.83 -30.07
N THR A 236 -28.92 -30.20 -28.87
CA THR A 236 -29.71 -30.97 -27.90
C THR A 236 -30.36 -30.00 -26.92
N ALA A 237 -31.69 -30.05 -26.80
CA ALA A 237 -32.46 -29.21 -25.90
C ALA A 237 -32.19 -29.57 -24.43
N VAL A 238 -31.81 -28.56 -23.63
CA VAL A 238 -31.77 -28.62 -22.16
C VAL A 238 -33.15 -28.18 -21.65
N PRO A 239 -33.81 -28.90 -20.72
CA PRO A 239 -35.11 -28.48 -20.22
C PRO A 239 -34.98 -27.24 -19.32
N THR A 240 -35.89 -26.30 -19.55
CA THR A 240 -36.09 -25.08 -18.79
C THR A 240 -36.44 -25.37 -17.32
N PRO A 241 -35.75 -24.79 -16.32
CA PRO A 241 -36.26 -24.79 -14.95
C PRO A 241 -37.42 -23.80 -14.83
N THR A 242 -38.55 -24.29 -14.34
CA THR A 242 -39.74 -23.53 -13.94
C THR A 242 -39.38 -22.51 -12.85
N PRO A 243 -39.87 -21.25 -12.94
CA PRO A 243 -39.63 -20.25 -11.90
C PRO A 243 -40.41 -20.60 -10.63
N THR A 244 -39.69 -20.88 -9.55
CA THR A 244 -40.27 -20.94 -8.20
C THR A 244 -40.29 -19.53 -7.62
N GLU A 245 -41.48 -19.11 -7.21
CA GLU A 245 -41.82 -17.87 -6.53
C GLU A 245 -40.90 -17.58 -5.33
N PRO A 246 -40.50 -16.30 -5.08
CA PRO A 246 -39.64 -15.98 -3.96
C PRO A 246 -40.35 -16.25 -2.63
N SER A 247 -39.77 -17.14 -1.83
CA SER A 247 -40.13 -17.31 -0.43
C SER A 247 -39.93 -15.98 0.31
N PRO A 248 -40.88 -15.54 1.16
CA PRO A 248 -40.78 -14.25 1.85
C PRO A 248 -39.55 -14.24 2.75
N THR A 249 -38.72 -13.21 2.58
CA THR A 249 -37.65 -12.86 3.51
C THR A 249 -38.23 -12.73 4.91
N PRO A 250 -37.71 -13.45 5.93
CA PRO A 250 -38.12 -13.18 7.30
C PRO A 250 -37.71 -11.74 7.63
N SER A 251 -38.72 -10.91 7.89
CA SER A 251 -38.54 -9.54 8.36
C SER A 251 -37.71 -9.57 9.64
N ALA A 252 -36.53 -8.96 9.62
CA ALA A 252 -35.75 -8.72 10.81
C ALA A 252 -36.63 -7.94 11.82
N PRO A 253 -36.68 -8.34 13.11
CA PRO A 253 -37.38 -7.55 14.10
C PRO A 253 -36.79 -6.14 14.13
N PRO A 254 -37.59 -5.10 14.44
CA PRO A 254 -37.10 -3.73 14.47
C PRO A 254 -35.89 -3.64 15.41
N THR A 255 -34.75 -3.22 14.87
CA THR A 255 -33.54 -2.85 15.61
C THR A 255 -33.85 -1.59 16.41
N THR A 256 -34.50 -1.76 17.55
CA THR A 256 -34.42 -0.75 18.60
C THR A 256 -32.97 -0.72 19.05
N LEU A 257 -32.36 0.47 19.07
CA LEU A 257 -31.10 0.66 19.77
C LEU A 257 -31.26 0.00 21.15
N PRO A 258 -30.30 -0.81 21.63
CA PRO A 258 -30.25 -1.05 23.06
C PRO A 258 -30.25 0.34 23.71
N PRO A 259 -31.08 0.58 24.74
CA PRO A 259 -30.92 1.76 25.54
C PRO A 259 -29.46 1.85 25.97
N THR A 260 -29.01 3.05 26.31
CA THR A 260 -27.82 3.25 27.12
C THR A 260 -28.12 2.65 28.50
N THR A 261 -28.23 1.32 28.59
CA THR A 261 -28.56 0.62 29.82
C THR A 261 -27.34 0.70 30.72
N ALA A 262 -27.62 1.03 31.99
CA ALA A 262 -26.66 1.08 33.08
C ALA A 262 -25.72 -0.16 33.06
N PRO A 263 -24.50 -0.05 33.64
CA PRO A 263 -23.61 -1.21 33.79
C PRO A 263 -24.38 -2.38 34.40
N PRO A 264 -24.09 -3.63 33.99
CA PRO A 264 -24.78 -4.80 34.52
C PRO A 264 -24.72 -4.80 36.05
N THR A 265 -25.84 -5.14 36.68
CA THR A 265 -25.96 -5.27 38.14
C THR A 265 -25.29 -6.55 38.68
N GLY A 266 -24.69 -7.37 37.83
CA GLY A 266 -23.91 -8.54 38.20
C GLY A 266 -22.45 -8.18 38.49
N THR A 267 -21.91 -8.67 39.60
CA THR A 267 -20.48 -8.55 39.90
C THR A 267 -19.68 -9.38 38.89
N LEU A 268 -18.93 -8.71 38.00
CA LEU A 268 -18.00 -9.39 37.08
C LEU A 268 -16.97 -10.23 37.87
N PRO A 269 -16.50 -11.37 37.34
CA PRO A 269 -15.42 -12.12 37.95
C PRO A 269 -14.16 -11.28 38.13
N SER A 270 -13.33 -11.67 39.11
CA SER A 270 -12.06 -10.98 39.35
C SER A 270 -11.17 -10.92 38.10
N GLY A 271 -10.68 -9.71 37.79
CA GLY A 271 -9.85 -9.41 36.64
C GLY A 271 -10.60 -9.30 35.31
N VAL A 272 -11.94 -9.35 35.30
CA VAL A 272 -12.76 -9.13 34.11
C VAL A 272 -13.32 -7.71 34.12
N THR A 273 -13.15 -6.98 33.02
CA THR A 273 -13.66 -5.60 32.88
C THR A 273 -14.31 -5.36 31.53
N VAL A 274 -15.42 -4.62 31.54
CA VAL A 274 -16.02 -4.12 30.30
C VAL A 274 -15.27 -2.88 29.84
N ARG A 275 -14.77 -2.91 28.61
CA ARG A 275 -14.12 -1.76 27.96
C ARG A 275 -14.90 -1.39 26.71
N ALA A 276 -15.31 -0.13 26.60
CA ALA A 276 -15.95 0.37 25.39
C ALA A 276 -15.02 0.23 24.19
N VAL A 277 -15.60 0.07 23.00
CA VAL A 277 -14.88 0.23 21.74
C VAL A 277 -14.32 1.65 21.63
N ASP A 278 -13.15 1.81 21.02
CA ASP A 278 -12.48 3.11 20.94
C ASP A 278 -13.38 4.14 20.24
N GLY A 279 -13.61 5.29 20.87
CA GLY A 279 -14.57 6.32 20.44
C GLY A 279 -16.05 6.02 20.73
N GLY A 280 -16.39 4.81 21.19
CA GLY A 280 -17.76 4.38 21.47
C GLY A 280 -18.56 3.89 20.24
N VAL A 281 -19.78 3.41 20.50
CA VAL A 281 -20.67 2.77 19.49
C VAL A 281 -21.18 3.75 18.42
N GLY A 282 -21.28 5.04 18.74
CA GLY A 282 -21.79 6.08 17.85
C GLY A 282 -20.77 7.11 17.40
N TYR A 283 -19.46 6.79 17.45
CA TYR A 283 -18.38 7.78 17.30
C TYR A 283 -18.54 8.69 16.07
N TYR A 284 -18.93 8.12 14.92
CA TYR A 284 -19.01 8.86 13.67
C TYR A 284 -20.18 9.84 13.60
N LYS A 285 -21.25 9.68 14.41
CA LYS A 285 -22.48 10.52 14.36
C LYS A 285 -22.24 12.01 14.56
N LYS A 286 -21.11 12.38 15.18
CA LYS A 286 -20.78 13.77 15.51
C LYS A 286 -20.25 14.58 14.32
N PHE A 287 -19.95 13.93 13.20
CA PHE A 287 -19.39 14.58 12.01
C PHE A 287 -20.47 14.85 10.95
N ASN A 288 -20.17 15.76 10.03
CA ASN A 288 -20.98 16.01 8.85
C ASN A 288 -20.89 14.84 7.87
N ASN A 289 -22.00 14.53 7.20
CA ASN A 289 -22.14 13.39 6.28
C ASN A 289 -21.50 12.10 6.83
N PRO A 290 -21.77 11.73 8.09
CA PRO A 290 -20.93 10.78 8.79
C PRO A 290 -20.96 9.40 8.14
N LEU A 291 -19.91 8.61 8.38
CA LEU A 291 -20.01 7.18 8.17
C LEU A 291 -21.24 6.62 8.90
N PRO A 292 -21.92 5.59 8.35
CA PRO A 292 -23.00 4.94 9.06
C PRO A 292 -22.56 4.52 10.46
N SER A 293 -23.48 4.71 11.40
CA SER A 293 -23.21 4.60 12.84
C SER A 293 -24.17 3.63 13.54
N THR A 294 -24.80 2.80 12.72
CA THR A 294 -25.58 1.64 13.12
C THR A 294 -24.62 0.51 13.49
N MET A 295 -25.07 -0.40 14.35
CA MET A 295 -24.24 -1.51 14.84
C MET A 295 -23.82 -2.48 13.73
N ASP A 296 -24.60 -2.57 12.66
CA ASP A 296 -24.36 -3.43 11.48
C ASP A 296 -23.35 -2.84 10.48
N TYR A 297 -22.79 -1.65 10.74
CA TYR A 297 -21.76 -1.05 9.91
C TYR A 297 -20.38 -1.17 10.54
N PHE A 298 -19.44 -1.74 9.80
CA PHE A 298 -18.01 -1.71 10.12
C PHE A 298 -17.26 -1.15 8.89
N PRO A 299 -16.46 -0.07 9.02
CA PRO A 299 -15.75 0.50 7.88
C PRO A 299 -14.78 -0.51 7.25
N VAL A 300 -14.94 -0.74 5.96
CA VAL A 300 -14.00 -1.49 5.12
C VAL A 300 -13.66 -0.61 3.93
N GLY A 301 -12.45 -0.07 3.98
CA GLY A 301 -11.90 0.94 3.11
C GLY A 301 -11.00 0.35 2.04
N VAL A 302 -10.88 1.06 0.92
CA VAL A 302 -9.84 0.83 -0.10
C VAL A 302 -9.10 2.13 -0.34
N TRP A 303 -7.77 2.05 -0.42
CA TRP A 303 -6.88 3.21 -0.54
C TRP A 303 -6.70 3.65 -1.99
N TYR A 304 -6.73 4.97 -2.20
CA TYR A 304 -6.37 5.69 -3.43
C TYR A 304 -6.90 5.09 -4.75
N GLU A 305 -8.22 4.94 -4.81
CA GLU A 305 -8.89 4.35 -5.98
C GLU A 305 -9.30 5.38 -7.03
N SER A 306 -9.49 4.92 -8.27
CA SER A 306 -10.25 5.67 -9.28
C SER A 306 -11.66 5.09 -9.38
N VAL A 307 -12.68 5.93 -9.55
CA VAL A 307 -14.06 5.48 -9.81
C VAL A 307 -14.56 6.22 -11.03
N VAL A 308 -14.31 5.66 -12.20
CA VAL A 308 -14.59 6.34 -13.49
C VAL A 308 -15.68 5.62 -14.29
N GLU A 309 -15.95 4.36 -13.98
CA GLU A 309 -16.99 3.56 -14.62
C GLU A 309 -18.02 3.00 -13.61
N PRO A 310 -19.31 2.84 -14.00
CA PRO A 310 -20.33 2.24 -13.15
C PRO A 310 -19.96 0.88 -12.55
N SER A 311 -19.19 0.07 -13.28
CA SER A 311 -18.74 -1.25 -12.83
C SER A 311 -17.80 -1.22 -11.64
N ASP A 312 -17.09 -0.11 -11.40
CA ASP A 312 -16.07 -0.01 -10.36
C ASP A 312 -16.71 -0.19 -8.97
N THR A 313 -17.74 0.61 -8.69
CA THR A 313 -18.52 0.49 -7.46
C THR A 313 -19.26 -0.84 -7.33
N VAL A 314 -19.62 -1.49 -8.45
CA VAL A 314 -20.26 -2.82 -8.41
C VAL A 314 -19.24 -3.89 -7.98
N LYS A 315 -18.03 -3.86 -8.53
CA LYS A 315 -16.96 -4.80 -8.14
C LYS A 315 -16.55 -4.60 -6.69
N ASP A 316 -16.39 -3.36 -6.25
CA ASP A 316 -15.92 -3.08 -4.89
C ASP A 316 -16.97 -3.43 -3.84
N THR A 317 -18.24 -3.11 -4.08
CA THR A 317 -19.33 -3.55 -3.19
C THR A 317 -19.48 -5.07 -3.17
N ALA A 318 -19.26 -5.76 -4.30
CA ALA A 318 -19.24 -7.21 -4.36
C ALA A 318 -18.04 -7.81 -3.59
N ALA A 319 -16.90 -7.12 -3.56
CA ALA A 319 -15.75 -7.49 -2.73
C ALA A 319 -16.00 -7.26 -1.22
N GLY A 320 -17.02 -6.47 -0.85
CA GLY A 320 -17.35 -6.14 0.54
C GLY A 320 -16.88 -4.76 1.00
N ILE A 321 -16.22 -4.01 0.13
CA ILE A 321 -15.74 -2.65 0.37
C ILE A 321 -16.96 -1.72 0.49
N ASN A 322 -16.92 -0.80 1.46
CA ASN A 322 -18.00 0.15 1.72
C ASN A 322 -17.52 1.60 1.87
N THR A 323 -16.21 1.84 1.84
CA THR A 323 -15.60 3.16 1.98
C THR A 323 -14.44 3.31 1.00
N TYR A 324 -14.33 4.45 0.34
CA TYR A 324 -13.10 4.85 -0.35
C TYR A 324 -12.29 5.80 0.54
N VAL A 325 -11.00 5.54 0.70
CA VAL A 325 -10.07 6.38 1.46
C VAL A 325 -9.00 6.87 0.50
N GLU A 326 -8.98 8.16 0.24
CA GLU A 326 -8.38 8.75 -0.95
C GLU A 326 -8.96 8.24 -2.28
N LEU A 327 -9.03 9.13 -3.25
CA LEU A 327 -9.56 8.87 -4.57
C LEU A 327 -8.70 9.62 -5.59
N THR A 328 -8.80 9.30 -6.87
CA THR A 328 -8.33 10.22 -7.92
C THR A 328 -9.32 11.37 -8.11
N GLU A 329 -8.84 12.58 -8.45
CA GLU A 329 -9.70 13.77 -8.60
C GLU A 329 -10.83 13.61 -9.63
N ASP A 330 -10.63 12.76 -10.65
CA ASP A 330 -11.60 12.46 -11.71
C ASP A 330 -12.66 11.43 -11.30
N SER A 331 -12.61 10.91 -10.07
CA SER A 331 -13.58 9.94 -9.57
C SER A 331 -15.00 10.50 -9.46
N ASN A 332 -15.98 9.71 -9.90
CA ASN A 332 -17.40 10.03 -9.87
C ASN A 332 -18.00 9.84 -8.47
N VAL A 333 -17.87 10.88 -7.65
CA VAL A 333 -18.38 10.89 -6.26
C VAL A 333 -19.90 10.64 -6.15
N ASN A 334 -20.69 11.03 -7.16
CA ASN A 334 -22.13 10.81 -7.15
C ASN A 334 -22.44 9.32 -7.28
N GLN A 335 -21.72 8.62 -8.15
CA GLN A 335 -21.85 7.17 -8.33
C GLN A 335 -21.49 6.42 -7.04
N ILE A 336 -20.40 6.82 -6.36
CA ILE A 336 -20.01 6.26 -5.06
C ILE A 336 -21.16 6.36 -4.06
N ARG A 337 -21.77 7.55 -3.93
CA ARG A 337 -22.91 7.75 -3.02
C ARG A 337 -24.16 6.98 -3.43
N GLN A 338 -24.44 6.88 -4.73
CA GLN A 338 -25.56 6.09 -5.26
C GLN A 338 -25.39 4.59 -4.98
N ALA A 339 -24.15 4.10 -4.96
CA ALA A 339 -23.82 2.73 -4.54
C ALA A 339 -23.91 2.53 -3.01
N GLY A 340 -24.23 3.58 -2.24
CA GLY A 340 -24.33 3.52 -0.78
C GLY A 340 -22.98 3.52 -0.05
N MET A 341 -21.89 3.82 -0.76
CA MET A 341 -20.53 3.83 -0.20
C MET A 341 -20.17 5.22 0.37
N SER A 342 -19.26 5.21 1.34
CA SER A 342 -18.65 6.42 1.89
C SER A 342 -17.37 6.81 1.13
N LEU A 343 -16.96 8.06 1.22
CA LEU A 343 -15.69 8.55 0.65
C LEU A 343 -15.00 9.54 1.57
N ILE A 344 -13.67 9.44 1.65
CA ILE A 344 -12.79 10.29 2.46
C ILE A 344 -11.65 10.78 1.56
N PRO A 345 -11.88 11.77 0.68
CA PRO A 345 -10.85 12.33 -0.19
C PRO A 345 -9.97 13.37 0.54
N SER A 346 -8.80 13.67 -0.03
CA SER A 346 -7.90 14.75 0.39
C SER A 346 -8.35 16.15 -0.05
N TRP A 347 -9.38 16.25 -0.91
CA TRP A 347 -9.97 17.52 -1.36
C TRP A 347 -11.37 17.76 -0.80
N ALA A 348 -11.79 19.02 -0.79
CA ALA A 348 -13.12 19.40 -0.32
C ALA A 348 -14.22 18.90 -1.27
N ASN A 349 -15.19 18.14 -0.73
CA ASN A 349 -16.37 17.72 -1.46
C ASN A 349 -17.60 17.67 -0.53
N PRO A 350 -18.77 18.22 -0.92
CA PRO A 350 -19.97 18.25 -0.07
C PRO A 350 -20.60 16.87 0.15
N LEU A 351 -20.21 15.84 -0.61
CA LEU A 351 -20.65 14.46 -0.42
C LEU A 351 -19.66 13.62 0.39
N ALA A 352 -18.49 14.18 0.75
CA ALA A 352 -17.48 13.45 1.50
C ALA A 352 -17.94 13.15 2.93
N SER A 353 -17.61 11.96 3.41
CA SER A 353 -17.85 11.50 4.79
C SER A 353 -16.71 11.87 5.74
N GLY A 354 -15.62 12.43 5.20
CA GLY A 354 -14.47 12.93 5.93
C GLY A 354 -13.47 13.60 4.99
N THR A 355 -12.36 14.06 5.55
CA THR A 355 -11.24 14.65 4.83
C THR A 355 -9.98 13.89 5.24
N LEU A 356 -9.23 13.44 4.23
CA LEU A 356 -7.92 12.85 4.42
C LEU A 356 -6.90 13.98 4.63
N LEU A 357 -6.15 13.89 5.73
CA LEU A 357 -4.99 14.73 5.97
C LEU A 357 -3.78 14.17 5.21
N PRO A 358 -2.72 14.97 4.97
CA PRO A 358 -1.54 14.54 4.23
C PRO A 358 -1.03 13.17 4.68
N ASP A 359 -0.91 12.28 3.71
CA ASP A 359 -0.47 10.90 3.92
C ASP A 359 0.99 10.85 4.38
N GLU A 360 1.28 10.04 5.40
CA GLU A 360 2.62 9.76 5.95
C GLU A 360 3.49 11.01 6.28
N ALA A 361 2.87 12.14 6.65
CA ALA A 361 3.59 13.37 6.97
C ALA A 361 4.59 13.23 8.15
N ASP A 362 4.42 12.20 8.98
CA ASP A 362 5.37 11.77 10.01
C ASP A 362 6.69 11.24 9.43
N MET A 363 6.65 10.61 8.25
CA MET A 363 7.85 10.06 7.61
C MET A 363 8.61 11.12 6.81
N TRP A 364 7.95 11.83 5.90
CA TRP A 364 8.62 12.77 4.99
C TRP A 364 8.74 14.20 5.56
N GLY A 365 7.86 14.58 6.49
CA GLY A 365 7.90 15.87 7.18
C GLY A 365 8.56 15.83 8.56
N GLY A 366 8.57 14.67 9.22
CA GLY A 366 9.14 14.44 10.54
C GLY A 366 8.49 15.23 11.69
N PRO A 367 8.87 14.95 12.95
CA PRO A 367 8.27 15.55 14.13
C PRO A 367 8.80 16.95 14.43
N GLY A 368 8.35 17.97 13.68
CA GLY A 368 8.76 19.36 13.93
C GLY A 368 7.82 20.44 13.40
N THR A 369 8.08 21.67 13.81
CA THR A 369 7.27 22.87 13.56
C THR A 369 7.95 23.90 12.66
N ALA A 370 8.99 23.50 11.92
CA ALA A 370 9.60 24.39 10.93
C ALA A 370 8.60 24.78 9.84
N ALA A 371 8.93 25.80 9.06
CA ALA A 371 8.05 26.23 7.98
C ALA A 371 8.01 25.15 6.89
N TRP A 372 6.81 24.77 6.45
CA TRP A 372 6.64 23.98 5.23
C TRP A 372 6.86 24.88 4.02
N THR A 373 7.59 24.39 3.02
CA THR A 373 7.86 25.12 1.78
C THR A 373 6.68 25.10 0.81
N GLY A 374 5.72 24.20 1.03
CA GLY A 374 4.65 23.86 0.08
C GLY A 374 5.02 22.71 -0.86
N ASN A 375 6.24 22.18 -0.77
CA ASN A 375 6.68 21.04 -1.58
C ASN A 375 6.23 19.70 -0.97
N TRP A 376 5.84 18.80 -1.85
CA TRP A 376 5.56 17.38 -1.54
C TRP A 376 6.80 16.51 -1.81
N PRO A 377 6.83 15.24 -1.35
CA PRO A 377 7.88 14.30 -1.72
C PRO A 377 8.17 14.32 -3.23
N GLY A 378 9.46 14.43 -3.58
CA GLY A 378 9.90 14.57 -4.98
C GLY A 378 9.91 15.99 -5.56
N GLN A 379 9.46 17.02 -4.83
CA GLN A 379 9.37 18.41 -5.33
C GLN A 379 10.47 19.35 -4.80
N GLY A 380 11.48 18.81 -4.10
CA GLY A 380 12.59 19.57 -3.51
C GLY A 380 12.54 19.60 -1.98
N ASP A 381 13.13 20.64 -1.38
CA ASP A 381 13.17 20.79 0.08
C ASP A 381 11.75 20.90 0.65
N ILE A 382 11.39 19.99 1.56
CA ILE A 382 10.07 19.95 2.21
C ILE A 382 9.95 21.05 3.28
N CYS A 383 10.97 21.20 4.11
CA CYS A 383 10.96 22.12 5.25
C CYS A 383 11.95 23.27 5.02
N SER A 384 11.70 24.40 5.68
CA SER A 384 12.60 25.55 5.68
C SER A 384 13.08 25.85 7.10
N PRO A 385 14.40 25.74 7.38
CA PRO A 385 15.47 25.30 6.47
C PRO A 385 15.37 23.80 6.09
N ALA A 386 16.04 23.40 4.99
CA ALA A 386 15.93 22.08 4.35
C ALA A 386 16.09 20.87 5.29
N GLN A 387 16.92 20.98 6.33
CA GLN A 387 17.21 19.89 7.28
C GLN A 387 16.27 19.90 8.49
N ALA A 388 15.36 20.87 8.59
CA ALA A 388 14.41 20.94 9.67
C ALA A 388 13.25 19.95 9.46
N GLN A 389 12.47 19.75 10.51
CA GLN A 389 11.25 18.93 10.49
C GLN A 389 10.03 19.85 10.60
N CYS A 390 9.02 19.61 9.77
CA CYS A 390 7.85 20.45 9.62
C CYS A 390 6.53 19.65 9.55
N GLY A 391 6.54 18.34 9.81
CA GLY A 391 5.34 17.49 9.77
C GLY A 391 4.22 18.00 10.67
N TYR A 392 4.51 18.56 11.85
CA TYR A 392 3.48 19.19 12.69
C TYR A 392 2.89 20.44 12.04
N THR A 393 3.71 21.25 11.36
CA THR A 393 3.24 22.43 10.62
C THR A 393 2.33 22.02 9.47
N ILE A 394 2.72 21.01 8.69
CA ILE A 394 1.94 20.46 7.58
C ILE A 394 0.57 20.01 8.09
N MET A 395 0.54 19.15 9.12
CA MET A 395 -0.72 18.63 9.66
C MET A 395 -1.60 19.73 10.26
N ALA A 396 -1.00 20.72 10.94
CA ALA A 396 -1.74 21.86 11.48
C ALA A 396 -2.37 22.73 10.39
N GLN A 397 -1.65 22.98 9.28
CA GLN A 397 -2.14 23.77 8.15
C GLN A 397 -3.30 23.05 7.46
N HIS A 398 -3.14 21.78 7.09
CA HIS A 398 -4.20 21.03 6.41
C HIS A 398 -5.42 20.78 7.31
N LYS A 399 -5.24 20.60 8.62
CA LYS A 399 -6.37 20.58 9.56
C LYS A 399 -7.15 21.89 9.56
N ALA A 400 -6.46 23.03 9.45
CA ALA A 400 -7.11 24.34 9.43
C ALA A 400 -7.85 24.61 8.11
N GLU A 401 -7.42 23.99 7.02
CA GLU A 401 -8.04 24.08 5.70
C GLU A 401 -9.23 23.11 5.52
N ALA A 402 -9.27 22.03 6.30
CA ALA A 402 -10.32 21.03 6.20
C ALA A 402 -11.72 21.61 6.50
N PRO A 403 -12.77 21.20 5.76
CA PRO A 403 -14.12 21.69 6.00
C PRO A 403 -14.59 21.47 7.43
N ALA A 404 -15.13 22.52 8.06
CA ALA A 404 -15.57 22.47 9.44
C ALA A 404 -16.63 21.36 9.68
N GLY A 405 -16.43 20.57 10.73
CA GLY A 405 -17.32 19.47 11.10
C GLY A 405 -17.09 18.16 10.33
N ASN A 406 -16.19 18.12 9.34
CA ASN A 406 -15.79 16.87 8.71
C ASN A 406 -14.99 16.00 9.69
N MET A 407 -15.15 14.69 9.56
CA MET A 407 -14.21 13.74 10.14
C MET A 407 -12.84 13.93 9.50
N LEU A 408 -11.77 13.89 10.30
CA LEU A 408 -10.40 13.97 9.79
C LEU A 408 -9.76 12.61 9.95
N LEU A 409 -9.29 12.02 8.86
CA LEU A 409 -8.51 10.80 8.87
C LEU A 409 -7.06 11.16 8.55
N ALA A 410 -6.10 10.62 9.30
CA ALA A 410 -4.70 10.64 8.92
C ALA A 410 -4.20 9.20 8.81
N ASN A 411 -3.52 8.92 7.72
CA ASN A 411 -2.70 7.73 7.57
C ASN A 411 -1.24 8.11 7.86
N TYR A 412 -0.62 7.42 8.80
CA TYR A 412 0.78 7.59 9.17
C TYR A 412 1.55 6.33 8.79
N GLY A 413 2.87 6.32 8.99
CA GLY A 413 3.63 5.11 8.78
C GLY A 413 4.71 4.91 9.82
N LYS A 414 5.88 4.55 9.33
CA LYS A 414 7.04 4.15 10.15
C LYS A 414 7.53 5.26 11.08
N GLY A 415 7.22 6.53 10.81
CA GLY A 415 7.54 7.65 11.69
C GLY A 415 6.87 7.47 13.04
N VAL A 416 5.55 7.47 13.05
CA VAL A 416 4.70 7.26 14.24
C VAL A 416 4.96 5.89 14.87
N THR A 417 5.11 4.85 14.06
CA THR A 417 5.20 3.49 14.58
C THR A 417 6.58 3.12 15.14
N PHE A 418 7.68 3.58 14.53
CA PHE A 418 9.03 3.10 14.84
C PHE A 418 10.08 4.19 15.10
N TRP A 419 10.09 5.26 14.32
CA TRP A 419 11.25 6.17 14.26
C TRP A 419 11.19 7.31 15.27
N GLU A 420 9.99 7.77 15.58
CA GLU A 420 9.75 8.86 16.51
C GLU A 420 9.70 8.36 17.95
N SER A 421 10.03 9.24 18.90
CA SER A 421 9.72 8.94 20.31
C SER A 421 8.21 8.91 20.52
N ASP A 422 7.74 8.18 21.54
CA ASP A 422 6.31 8.13 21.89
C ASP A 422 5.71 9.52 22.09
N SER A 423 6.49 10.47 22.63
CA SER A 423 6.03 11.86 22.81
C SER A 423 5.82 12.62 21.49
N GLN A 424 6.64 12.33 20.48
CA GLN A 424 6.54 12.92 19.15
C GLN A 424 5.39 12.27 18.37
N ALA A 425 5.36 10.94 18.32
CA ALA A 425 4.31 10.18 17.67
C ALA A 425 2.91 10.48 18.28
N ALA A 426 2.82 10.60 19.60
CA ALA A 426 1.59 10.99 20.28
C ALA A 426 1.08 12.37 19.85
N LYS A 427 1.96 13.30 19.47
CA LYS A 427 1.53 14.61 18.96
C LYS A 427 0.81 14.48 17.62
N PHE A 428 1.32 13.65 16.69
CA PHE A 428 0.61 13.35 15.45
C PHE A 428 -0.77 12.75 15.72
N VAL A 429 -0.82 11.68 16.51
CA VAL A 429 -2.05 10.93 16.83
C VAL A 429 -3.11 11.77 17.54
N ASN A 430 -2.71 12.68 18.44
CA ASN A 430 -3.65 13.40 19.30
C ASN A 430 -4.07 14.77 18.76
N ASP A 431 -3.16 15.51 18.12
CA ASP A 431 -3.44 16.92 17.82
C ASP A 431 -4.22 17.09 16.51
N TYR A 432 -4.04 16.21 15.52
CA TYR A 432 -4.56 16.46 14.17
C TYR A 432 -5.78 15.62 13.79
N PRO A 433 -5.73 14.28 13.78
CA PRO A 433 -6.80 13.47 13.23
C PRO A 433 -7.91 13.17 14.24
N HIS A 434 -9.06 12.75 13.70
CA HIS A 434 -10.15 12.15 14.46
C HIS A 434 -10.16 10.61 14.36
N VAL A 435 -9.62 10.07 13.27
CA VAL A 435 -9.43 8.64 12.99
C VAL A 435 -8.00 8.46 12.49
N ILE A 436 -7.33 7.42 12.97
CA ILE A 436 -5.92 7.15 12.63
C ILE A 436 -5.83 5.82 11.91
N SER A 437 -5.05 5.73 10.85
CA SER A 437 -4.50 4.47 10.33
C SER A 437 -2.98 4.56 10.26
N ASP A 438 -2.33 3.41 10.13
CA ASP A 438 -0.88 3.34 10.00
C ASP A 438 -0.47 2.16 9.12
N ASP A 439 0.31 2.40 8.07
CA ASP A 439 0.69 1.40 7.07
C ASP A 439 2.17 1.02 7.11
N ASN A 440 2.45 -0.18 7.61
CA ASN A 440 3.82 -0.71 7.77
C ASN A 440 4.15 -1.88 6.82
N TYR A 441 3.16 -2.45 6.15
CA TYR A 441 3.32 -3.53 5.18
C TYR A 441 4.14 -4.74 5.69
N TRP A 442 3.75 -5.29 6.84
CA TRP A 442 4.51 -6.35 7.52
C TRP A 442 4.80 -7.58 6.66
N PHE A 443 3.96 -7.93 5.70
CA PHE A 443 4.21 -9.06 4.82
C PHE A 443 5.04 -8.72 3.59
N THR A 444 4.95 -7.49 3.08
CA THR A 444 5.48 -7.14 1.76
C THR A 444 6.68 -6.19 1.79
N ASP A 445 6.87 -5.40 2.85
CA ASP A 445 8.00 -4.48 2.94
C ASP A 445 9.33 -5.23 3.09
N PRO A 446 10.30 -5.08 2.17
CA PRO A 446 11.58 -5.81 2.20
C PRO A 446 12.41 -5.59 3.47
N TYR A 447 12.26 -4.43 4.11
CA TYR A 447 13.10 -3.94 5.21
C TYR A 447 12.43 -4.00 6.58
N ILE A 448 11.15 -4.37 6.65
CA ILE A 448 10.36 -4.34 7.89
C ILE A 448 10.95 -5.13 9.06
N CYS A 449 11.78 -6.15 8.80
CA CYS A 449 12.48 -6.90 9.85
C CYS A 449 13.67 -6.15 10.48
N GLY A 450 14.04 -4.99 9.92
CA GLY A 450 15.22 -4.21 10.25
C GLY A 450 15.19 -3.61 11.66
N ILE A 451 16.38 -3.34 12.21
CA ILE A 451 16.53 -2.80 13.58
C ILE A 451 15.78 -1.48 13.82
N SER A 452 15.68 -0.64 12.79
CA SER A 452 15.00 0.66 12.83
C SER A 452 13.49 0.59 12.58
N GLU A 453 12.94 -0.60 12.35
CA GLU A 453 11.52 -0.81 12.01
C GLU A 453 10.95 -1.89 12.93
N GLY A 454 10.61 -3.06 12.39
CA GLY A 454 10.09 -4.15 13.20
C GLY A 454 11.05 -4.66 14.28
N GLY A 455 12.35 -4.41 14.15
CA GLY A 455 13.33 -4.69 15.20
C GLY A 455 13.15 -3.90 16.49
N THR A 456 12.32 -2.85 16.48
CA THR A 456 11.96 -2.08 17.67
C THR A 456 10.99 -2.83 18.60
N LEU A 457 10.33 -3.90 18.12
CA LEU A 457 9.39 -4.71 18.90
C LEU A 457 10.07 -5.50 20.03
N VAL A 458 11.37 -5.71 19.95
CA VAL A 458 12.13 -6.55 20.88
C VAL A 458 13.14 -5.72 21.67
N SER A 459 13.39 -6.12 22.92
CA SER A 459 14.35 -5.46 23.81
C SER A 459 15.48 -6.44 24.20
N PRO A 460 16.76 -6.09 24.02
CA PRO A 460 17.25 -4.89 23.31
C PRO A 460 16.88 -4.92 21.81
N GLN A 461 16.81 -3.74 21.18
CA GLN A 461 16.48 -3.60 19.75
C GLN A 461 17.47 -4.38 18.89
N ARG A 462 16.96 -5.19 17.98
CA ARG A 462 17.75 -6.01 17.04
C ARG A 462 16.90 -6.32 15.81
N GLN A 463 17.52 -6.81 14.74
CA GLN A 463 16.74 -7.38 13.63
C GLN A 463 15.82 -8.51 14.15
N LEU A 464 14.60 -8.54 13.63
CA LEU A 464 13.68 -9.63 13.89
C LEU A 464 14.22 -10.91 13.24
N THR A 465 14.12 -12.02 13.98
CA THR A 465 14.38 -13.34 13.40
C THR A 465 13.36 -13.66 12.32
N LYS A 466 13.67 -14.65 11.47
CA LYS A 466 12.71 -15.15 10.47
C LYS A 466 11.39 -15.57 11.10
N ASP A 467 11.44 -16.13 12.30
CA ASP A 467 10.23 -16.52 12.98
C ASP A 467 9.45 -15.29 13.43
N GLU A 468 10.06 -14.24 13.98
CA GLU A 468 9.39 -13.03 14.50
C GLU A 468 8.88 -12.07 13.42
N CYS A 469 9.53 -12.04 12.27
CA CYS A 469 9.17 -11.13 11.19
C CYS A 469 8.05 -11.70 10.30
N ARG A 470 7.37 -10.80 9.58
CA ARG A 470 6.31 -11.13 8.60
C ARG A 470 5.24 -12.05 9.20
N ARG A 471 4.68 -11.64 10.33
CA ARG A 471 3.54 -12.32 11.00
C ARG A 471 2.30 -11.47 10.90
N ALA A 472 1.14 -12.12 10.82
CA ALA A 472 -0.15 -11.45 10.94
C ALA A 472 -0.30 -10.69 12.27
N SER A 473 0.23 -11.25 13.37
CA SER A 473 0.23 -10.60 14.70
C SER A 473 0.90 -9.23 14.72
N ASN A 474 1.79 -8.92 13.78
CA ASN A 474 2.49 -7.63 13.76
C ASN A 474 1.57 -6.49 13.26
N TYR A 475 0.55 -6.80 12.45
CA TYR A 475 -0.53 -5.83 12.13
C TYR A 475 -1.34 -5.50 13.39
N GLY A 476 -1.64 -6.53 14.19
CA GLY A 476 -2.22 -6.35 15.52
C GLY A 476 -1.39 -5.45 16.43
N TRP A 477 -0.09 -5.73 16.52
CA TRP A 477 0.85 -4.89 17.27
C TRP A 477 0.86 -3.44 16.78
N THR A 478 0.77 -3.20 15.46
CA THR A 478 0.69 -1.83 14.90
C THR A 478 -0.53 -1.09 15.44
N VAL A 479 -1.69 -1.75 15.41
CA VAL A 479 -2.92 -1.19 15.97
C VAL A 479 -2.75 -0.89 17.47
N GLU A 480 -2.16 -1.79 18.25
CA GLU A 480 -1.90 -1.54 19.67
C GLU A 480 -0.91 -0.38 19.90
N LYS A 481 0.15 -0.30 19.11
CA LYS A 481 1.16 0.75 19.19
C LYS A 481 0.49 2.12 19.00
N VAL A 482 -0.28 2.31 17.94
CA VAL A 482 -0.99 3.57 17.70
C VAL A 482 -2.03 3.84 18.79
N ARG A 483 -2.81 2.83 19.20
CA ARG A 483 -3.78 2.97 20.31
C ARG A 483 -3.12 3.36 21.63
N SER A 484 -1.88 2.93 21.89
CA SER A 484 -1.13 3.29 23.10
C SER A 484 -0.76 4.77 23.15
N LEU A 485 -0.65 5.42 21.99
CA LEU A 485 -0.34 6.85 21.86
C LEU A 485 -1.59 7.73 22.03
N VAL A 486 -2.80 7.18 21.86
CA VAL A 486 -4.06 7.94 21.96
C VAL A 486 -4.31 8.40 23.40
N SER A 487 -4.54 9.71 23.58
CA SER A 487 -4.81 10.37 24.85
C SER A 487 -6.00 11.34 24.72
N PRO A 488 -7.07 11.18 25.52
CA PRO A 488 -7.30 10.10 26.49
C PRO A 488 -7.39 8.71 25.85
N LYS A 489 -6.96 7.67 26.56
CA LYS A 489 -6.95 6.29 26.06
C LYS A 489 -8.32 5.87 25.54
N GLY A 490 -8.37 5.32 24.32
CA GLY A 490 -9.60 4.85 23.68
C GLY A 490 -10.56 5.95 23.22
N SER A 491 -10.14 7.22 23.21
CA SER A 491 -11.00 8.34 22.79
C SER A 491 -11.21 8.44 21.26
N LYS A 492 -10.31 7.84 20.47
CA LYS A 492 -10.32 7.90 19.00
C LYS A 492 -10.20 6.50 18.40
N PRO A 493 -10.93 6.20 17.31
CA PRO A 493 -10.73 5.00 16.52
C PRO A 493 -9.36 4.94 15.86
N VAL A 494 -8.77 3.74 15.87
CA VAL A 494 -7.65 3.35 15.00
C VAL A 494 -8.17 2.34 13.98
N TRP A 495 -7.85 2.50 12.70
CA TRP A 495 -8.16 1.56 11.63
C TRP A 495 -6.91 0.77 11.28
N GLY A 496 -7.07 -0.52 10.98
CA GLY A 496 -5.96 -1.35 10.49
C GLY A 496 -5.73 -1.08 9.02
N PHE A 497 -4.47 -1.13 8.58
CA PHE A 497 -4.10 -0.96 7.18
C PHE A 497 -3.40 -2.23 6.69
N VAL A 498 -3.91 -2.81 5.61
CA VAL A 498 -3.48 -4.13 5.12
C VAL A 498 -3.28 -4.05 3.61
N GLU A 499 -2.09 -4.34 3.12
CA GLU A 499 -1.89 -4.49 1.69
C GLU A 499 -2.65 -5.69 1.14
N VAL A 500 -3.08 -5.63 -0.12
CA VAL A 500 -3.64 -6.76 -0.89
C VAL A 500 -2.83 -7.07 -2.15
N GLY A 501 -1.74 -6.33 -2.38
CA GLY A 501 -0.90 -6.39 -3.57
C GLY A 501 0.59 -6.29 -3.30
N HIS A 502 1.32 -5.72 -4.25
CA HIS A 502 2.76 -5.58 -4.28
C HIS A 502 3.12 -4.09 -4.23
N PRO A 503 3.22 -3.49 -3.02
CA PRO A 503 3.32 -2.04 -2.84
C PRO A 503 4.69 -1.44 -3.21
N PHE A 504 5.61 -2.22 -3.78
CA PHE A 504 6.95 -1.79 -4.14
C PHE A 504 7.17 -1.92 -5.66
N THR A 505 8.09 -1.14 -6.23
CA THR A 505 8.46 -1.28 -7.65
C THR A 505 9.47 -2.41 -7.87
N ASP A 506 10.18 -2.82 -6.81
CA ASP A 506 11.15 -3.92 -6.85
C ASP A 506 10.46 -5.27 -6.94
N ASN A 507 10.61 -5.95 -8.08
CA ASN A 507 10.06 -7.28 -8.32
C ASN A 507 10.47 -8.35 -7.29
N SER A 508 11.56 -8.13 -6.54
CA SER A 508 12.02 -9.03 -5.48
C SER A 508 11.30 -8.84 -4.15
N ALA A 509 10.53 -7.75 -3.99
CA ALA A 509 9.71 -7.55 -2.82
C ALA A 509 8.64 -8.66 -2.70
N PRO A 510 8.35 -9.16 -1.49
CA PRO A 510 7.28 -10.14 -1.33
C PRO A 510 5.91 -9.58 -1.74
N THR A 511 5.05 -10.44 -2.27
CA THR A 511 3.62 -10.21 -2.39
C THR A 511 2.90 -11.08 -1.37
N ASN A 512 1.92 -10.51 -0.70
CA ASN A 512 1.04 -11.18 0.25
C ASN A 512 0.10 -12.19 -0.42
N THR A 513 -0.25 -13.22 0.35
CA THR A 513 -1.21 -14.26 -0.05
C THR A 513 -2.58 -14.02 0.57
N GLY A 514 -3.64 -14.61 0.00
CA GLY A 514 -4.99 -14.55 0.56
C GLY A 514 -5.09 -14.93 2.06
N PRO A 515 -4.47 -16.04 2.51
CA PRO A 515 -4.43 -16.39 3.94
C PRO A 515 -3.74 -15.34 4.82
N GLN A 516 -2.65 -14.72 4.34
CA GLN A 516 -1.95 -13.66 5.07
C GLN A 516 -2.83 -12.41 5.20
N ILE A 517 -3.54 -12.02 4.14
CA ILE A 517 -4.48 -10.88 4.16
C ILE A 517 -5.58 -11.12 5.19
N LYS A 518 -6.25 -12.29 5.14
CA LYS A 518 -7.28 -12.67 6.13
C LYS A 518 -6.74 -12.58 7.56
N ALA A 519 -5.53 -13.08 7.80
CA ALA A 519 -4.94 -13.10 9.12
C ALA A 519 -4.54 -11.70 9.61
N ALA A 520 -3.98 -10.85 8.75
CA ALA A 520 -3.64 -9.45 9.07
C ALA A 520 -4.87 -8.62 9.44
N VAL A 521 -5.96 -8.79 8.68
CA VAL A 521 -7.26 -8.15 8.94
C VAL A 521 -7.80 -8.54 10.31
N TRP A 522 -7.89 -9.85 10.59
CA TRP A 522 -8.40 -10.32 11.87
C TRP A 522 -7.47 -9.97 13.03
N SER A 523 -6.16 -10.00 12.84
CA SER A 523 -5.21 -9.54 13.86
C SER A 523 -5.46 -8.08 14.20
N SER A 524 -5.63 -7.20 13.21
CA SER A 524 -5.96 -5.79 13.44
C SER A 524 -7.25 -5.63 14.26
N ILE A 525 -8.31 -6.39 13.93
CA ILE A 525 -9.60 -6.35 14.63
C ILE A 525 -9.51 -6.87 16.06
N ILE A 526 -8.78 -7.97 16.29
CA ILE A 526 -8.53 -8.55 17.62
C ILE A 526 -7.89 -7.49 18.54
N HIS A 527 -6.94 -6.73 17.99
CA HIS A 527 -6.21 -5.69 18.71
C HIS A 527 -6.94 -4.33 18.77
N GLY A 528 -8.17 -4.30 18.25
CA GLY A 528 -9.14 -3.23 18.48
C GLY A 528 -9.30 -2.21 17.36
N ALA A 529 -8.89 -2.56 16.14
CA ALA A 529 -9.21 -1.77 14.98
C ALA A 529 -10.73 -1.55 14.85
N ARG A 530 -11.11 -0.32 14.49
CA ARG A 530 -12.49 0.15 14.30
C ARG A 530 -12.85 0.36 12.82
N GLY A 531 -11.98 -0.12 11.94
CA GLY A 531 -12.09 -0.11 10.48
C GLY A 531 -10.87 -0.81 9.88
N ILE A 532 -10.95 -1.20 8.62
CA ILE A 532 -9.84 -1.75 7.82
C ILE A 532 -9.69 -0.91 6.57
N ILE A 533 -8.46 -0.66 6.12
CA ILE A 533 -8.14 -0.06 4.82
C ILE A 533 -7.28 -1.05 4.06
N TYR A 534 -7.65 -1.33 2.81
CA TYR A 534 -6.83 -2.13 1.90
C TYR A 534 -5.97 -1.25 1.01
N PHE A 535 -4.66 -1.48 0.98
CA PHE A 535 -3.79 -0.92 -0.06
C PHE A 535 -3.84 -1.78 -1.31
N ASN A 536 -4.45 -1.25 -2.37
CA ASN A 536 -4.94 -2.03 -3.51
C ASN A 536 -4.10 -1.88 -4.78
N HIS A 537 -2.78 -1.70 -4.63
CA HIS A 537 -1.87 -1.48 -5.76
C HIS A 537 -0.78 -2.56 -5.87
N ASN A 538 -0.40 -2.84 -7.11
CA ASN A 538 0.81 -3.52 -7.51
C ASN A 538 1.66 -2.53 -8.32
N PHE A 539 2.69 -1.96 -7.71
CA PHE A 539 3.67 -1.11 -8.41
C PHE A 539 4.79 -1.91 -9.07
N GLY A 540 4.89 -3.20 -8.76
CA GLY A 540 5.90 -4.14 -9.22
C GLY A 540 5.35 -5.57 -9.29
N GLY A 541 6.25 -6.51 -9.53
CA GLY A 541 5.92 -7.93 -9.66
C GLY A 541 5.41 -8.30 -11.05
N THR A 542 4.80 -9.49 -11.16
CA THR A 542 4.38 -10.06 -12.46
C THR A 542 3.13 -9.43 -13.05
N CYS A 543 2.42 -8.59 -12.29
CA CYS A 543 1.15 -7.99 -12.69
C CYS A 543 1.00 -6.60 -12.06
N ILE A 544 1.26 -5.56 -12.84
CA ILE A 544 1.09 -4.17 -12.40
C ILE A 544 -0.38 -3.80 -12.46
N SER A 545 -0.90 -3.18 -11.40
CA SER A 545 -2.30 -2.78 -11.31
C SER A 545 -2.44 -1.67 -10.27
N GLN A 546 -3.36 -0.74 -10.54
CA GLN A 546 -3.78 0.27 -9.57
C GLN A 546 -5.04 -0.15 -8.80
N HIS A 547 -5.61 -1.32 -9.14
CA HIS A 547 -6.93 -1.78 -8.72
C HIS A 547 -6.91 -3.31 -8.54
N VAL A 548 -6.01 -3.84 -7.71
CA VAL A 548 -5.74 -5.29 -7.62
C VAL A 548 -7.03 -6.11 -7.45
N LEU A 549 -7.93 -5.69 -6.58
CA LEU A 549 -9.21 -6.36 -6.32
C LEU A 549 -10.23 -6.29 -7.47
N ARG A 550 -10.04 -5.42 -8.47
CA ARG A 550 -10.90 -5.31 -9.67
C ARG A 550 -10.31 -6.00 -10.89
N ASP A 551 -8.99 -6.16 -10.89
CA ASP A 551 -8.20 -6.61 -12.04
C ASP A 551 -7.82 -8.08 -11.93
N GLN A 552 -7.34 -8.64 -13.04
CA GLN A 552 -6.87 -10.03 -13.07
C GLN A 552 -5.70 -10.29 -12.11
N CYS A 553 -4.94 -9.24 -11.76
CA CYS A 553 -3.86 -9.32 -10.77
C CYS A 553 -4.34 -9.84 -9.41
N GLY A 554 -5.58 -9.54 -9.01
CA GLY A 554 -6.13 -9.95 -7.71
C GLY A 554 -6.86 -11.28 -7.70
N THR A 555 -6.87 -12.06 -8.80
CA THR A 555 -7.69 -13.28 -8.91
C THR A 555 -7.46 -14.29 -7.76
N GLN A 556 -6.25 -14.32 -7.20
CA GLN A 556 -5.91 -15.22 -6.09
C GLN A 556 -6.26 -14.67 -4.70
N VAL A 557 -6.33 -13.34 -4.54
CA VAL A 557 -6.56 -12.69 -3.24
C VAL A 557 -8.02 -12.25 -3.07
N LEU A 558 -8.71 -11.89 -4.15
CA LEU A 558 -10.09 -11.39 -4.13
C LEU A 558 -11.05 -12.34 -3.39
N PRO A 559 -11.06 -13.68 -3.61
CA PRO A 559 -11.95 -14.57 -2.87
C PRO A 559 -11.73 -14.54 -1.35
N TYR A 560 -10.49 -14.32 -0.90
CA TYR A 560 -10.17 -14.22 0.52
C TYR A 560 -10.63 -12.89 1.10
N VAL A 561 -10.43 -11.78 0.38
CA VAL A 561 -10.94 -10.45 0.76
C VAL A 561 -12.46 -10.46 0.83
N THR A 562 -13.15 -10.97 -0.20
CA THR A 562 -14.61 -11.11 -0.20
C THR A 562 -15.11 -11.95 0.96
N ALA A 563 -14.45 -13.07 1.28
CA ALA A 563 -14.86 -13.92 2.38
C ALA A 563 -14.66 -13.26 3.75
N VAL A 564 -13.52 -12.57 3.98
CA VAL A 564 -13.27 -11.89 5.26
C VAL A 564 -14.18 -10.69 5.44
N ASP A 565 -14.44 -9.91 4.40
CA ASP A 565 -15.31 -8.73 4.46
C ASP A 565 -16.78 -9.12 4.64
N ALA A 566 -17.24 -10.21 4.01
CA ALA A 566 -18.55 -10.78 4.28
C ALA A 566 -18.69 -11.23 5.75
N GLN A 567 -17.64 -11.83 6.31
CA GLN A 567 -17.61 -12.24 7.71
C GLN A 567 -17.62 -11.01 8.65
N ILE A 568 -16.83 -9.97 8.35
CA ILE A 568 -16.83 -8.68 9.07
C ILE A 568 -18.22 -8.07 9.04
N LYS A 569 -18.87 -8.00 7.88
CA LYS A 569 -20.23 -7.47 7.75
C LYS A 569 -21.23 -8.25 8.60
N SER A 570 -21.16 -9.58 8.59
CA SER A 570 -22.03 -10.43 9.42
C SER A 570 -21.79 -10.25 10.93
N LEU A 571 -20.56 -9.92 11.31
CA LEU A 571 -20.14 -9.76 12.70
C LEU A 571 -20.11 -8.29 13.14
N ALA A 572 -20.43 -7.33 12.29
CA ALA A 572 -20.34 -5.90 12.62
C ALA A 572 -21.01 -5.54 13.96
N PRO A 573 -22.19 -6.08 14.33
CA PRO A 573 -22.77 -5.82 15.65
C PRO A 573 -21.91 -6.34 16.80
N VAL A 574 -21.24 -7.49 16.63
CA VAL A 574 -20.29 -8.04 17.60
C VAL A 574 -19.04 -7.18 17.68
N LEU A 575 -18.47 -6.78 16.53
CA LEU A 575 -17.24 -5.99 16.45
C LEU A 575 -17.40 -4.58 17.04
N ASN A 576 -18.61 -4.00 16.91
CA ASN A 576 -18.97 -2.72 17.51
C ASN A 576 -19.40 -2.82 18.98
N SER A 577 -19.58 -4.03 19.53
CA SER A 577 -19.93 -4.23 20.94
C SER A 577 -18.72 -4.07 21.85
N PRO A 578 -18.90 -3.70 23.13
CA PRO A 578 -17.80 -3.58 24.09
C PRO A 578 -16.94 -4.84 24.18
N PHE A 579 -15.68 -4.65 24.55
CA PHE A 579 -14.77 -5.71 24.93
C PHE A 579 -15.06 -6.19 26.35
N LEU A 580 -14.81 -7.47 26.59
CA LEU A 580 -14.78 -8.07 27.91
C LEU A 580 -13.35 -8.50 28.23
N ASP A 581 -12.51 -7.54 28.60
CA ASP A 581 -11.09 -7.77 28.85
C ASP A 581 -10.92 -8.73 30.04
N GLY A 582 -9.94 -9.64 29.95
CA GLY A 582 -9.63 -10.61 31.00
C GLY A 582 -10.60 -11.80 31.11
N ALA A 583 -11.64 -11.87 30.25
CA ALA A 583 -12.59 -12.98 30.23
C ALA A 583 -12.06 -14.26 29.57
N ALA A 584 -11.06 -14.14 28.70
CA ALA A 584 -10.33 -15.27 28.13
C ALA A 584 -8.83 -15.16 28.44
N THR A 585 -8.21 -16.28 28.72
CA THR A 585 -6.75 -16.44 28.80
C THR A 585 -6.32 -17.63 27.97
N SER A 586 -5.16 -17.56 27.33
CA SER A 586 -4.64 -18.63 26.48
C SER A 586 -3.40 -19.30 27.09
N THR A 587 -3.25 -20.60 26.85
CA THR A 587 -1.95 -21.27 26.82
C THR A 587 -1.61 -21.56 25.35
N GLY A 588 -0.44 -21.09 24.91
CA GLY A 588 -0.08 -21.01 23.48
C GLY A 588 0.13 -19.56 23.03
N ALA A 589 0.73 -19.38 21.87
CA ALA A 589 1.03 -18.06 21.32
C ALA A 589 -0.13 -17.61 20.43
N VAL A 590 -1.21 -17.11 21.05
CA VAL A 590 -2.34 -16.50 20.35
C VAL A 590 -2.72 -15.19 21.02
N ASP A 591 -3.11 -14.22 20.19
CA ASP A 591 -3.74 -12.99 20.65
C ASP A 591 -5.25 -13.18 20.67
N THR A 592 -5.93 -12.63 21.68
CA THR A 592 -7.36 -12.85 21.86
C THR A 592 -8.10 -11.57 22.21
N SER A 593 -9.35 -11.49 21.75
CA SER A 593 -10.31 -10.51 22.25
C SER A 593 -11.67 -11.17 22.48
N VAL A 594 -12.41 -10.67 23.47
CA VAL A 594 -13.72 -11.20 23.84
C VAL A 594 -14.77 -10.12 23.69
N ARG A 595 -15.89 -10.44 23.05
CA ARG A 595 -17.05 -9.56 22.85
C ARG A 595 -18.31 -10.22 23.38
N VAL A 596 -19.26 -9.41 23.84
CA VAL A 596 -20.60 -9.86 24.24
C VAL A 596 -21.62 -9.20 23.33
N TYR A 597 -22.46 -9.99 22.69
CA TYR A 597 -23.55 -9.49 21.85
C TYR A 597 -24.70 -10.49 21.78
N GLY A 598 -25.93 -10.01 21.92
CA GLY A 598 -27.13 -10.85 21.80
C GLY A 598 -27.18 -12.04 22.77
N GLY A 599 -26.63 -11.89 23.99
CA GLY A 599 -26.55 -12.96 24.99
C GLY A 599 -25.50 -14.05 24.70
N ASN A 600 -24.66 -13.84 23.68
CA ASN A 600 -23.58 -14.75 23.31
C ASN A 600 -22.22 -14.12 23.58
N LEU A 601 -21.24 -14.98 23.88
CA LEU A 601 -19.85 -14.59 24.03
C LEU A 601 -19.09 -14.99 22.76
N TYR A 602 -18.32 -14.05 22.21
CA TYR A 602 -17.49 -14.25 21.03
C TYR A 602 -16.03 -14.14 21.43
N VAL A 603 -15.24 -15.21 21.22
CA VAL A 603 -13.78 -15.18 21.40
C VAL A 603 -13.15 -15.15 20.02
N LEU A 604 -12.47 -14.06 19.69
CA LEU A 604 -11.67 -13.95 18.48
C LEU A 604 -10.24 -14.27 18.86
N ALA A 605 -9.60 -15.22 18.19
CA ALA A 605 -8.24 -15.65 18.47
C ALA A 605 -7.43 -15.77 17.17
N GLY A 606 -6.23 -15.18 17.16
CA GLY A 606 -5.31 -15.20 16.02
C GLY A 606 -3.94 -15.73 16.45
N SER A 607 -3.28 -16.50 15.58
CA SER A 607 -1.94 -17.03 15.86
C SER A 607 -0.90 -15.91 15.98
N ALA A 608 -0.09 -15.96 17.04
CA ALA A 608 1.04 -15.06 17.27
C ALA A 608 2.40 -15.72 16.96
N LYS A 609 2.41 -16.90 16.33
CA LYS A 609 3.62 -17.58 15.86
C LYS A 609 3.39 -18.34 14.56
N ASN A 610 4.45 -18.54 13.78
CA ASN A 610 4.36 -19.13 12.44
C ASN A 610 4.16 -20.66 12.40
N THR A 611 4.36 -21.35 13.53
CA THR A 611 4.33 -22.82 13.60
C THR A 611 3.05 -23.34 14.21
N ASN A 612 2.70 -24.58 13.84
CA ASN A 612 1.57 -25.31 14.40
C ASN A 612 1.61 -25.31 15.93
N GLN A 613 0.44 -25.15 16.55
CA GLN A 613 0.27 -25.26 17.99
C GLN A 613 -1.10 -25.76 18.42
N GLN A 614 -1.08 -26.56 19.48
CA GLN A 614 -2.24 -26.74 20.34
C GLN A 614 -2.39 -25.52 21.25
N VAL A 615 -3.57 -24.92 21.27
CA VAL A 615 -3.90 -23.76 22.10
C VAL A 615 -5.04 -24.14 23.03
N THR A 616 -4.92 -23.74 24.30
CA THR A 616 -6.00 -23.89 25.27
C THR A 616 -6.51 -22.51 25.65
N LEU A 617 -7.81 -22.23 25.47
CA LEU A 617 -8.46 -21.00 25.88
C LEU A 617 -9.31 -21.27 27.13
N SER A 618 -9.03 -20.60 28.24
CA SER A 618 -9.84 -20.65 29.45
C SER A 618 -10.76 -19.43 29.52
N ILE A 619 -12.07 -19.66 29.60
CA ILE A 619 -13.13 -18.66 29.50
C ILE A 619 -13.88 -18.55 30.83
N LYS A 620 -13.81 -17.38 31.47
CA LYS A 620 -14.41 -17.15 32.79
C LYS A 620 -15.91 -16.88 32.76
N CYS A 621 -16.41 -16.35 31.64
CA CYS A 621 -17.78 -15.85 31.49
C CYS A 621 -18.65 -16.74 30.61
N SER A 622 -18.48 -18.07 30.73
CA SER A 622 -19.24 -19.03 29.93
C SER A 622 -19.45 -20.34 30.67
N ASN A 623 -20.68 -20.85 30.58
CA ASN A 623 -21.06 -22.23 30.93
C ASN A 623 -21.45 -23.04 29.68
N ALA A 624 -21.08 -22.57 28.48
CA ALA A 624 -21.32 -23.31 27.26
C ALA A 624 -20.60 -24.66 27.31
N THR A 625 -21.20 -25.67 26.69
CA THR A 625 -20.61 -27.00 26.51
C THR A 625 -19.99 -27.19 25.12
N SER A 626 -20.27 -26.26 24.21
CA SER A 626 -19.69 -26.21 22.86
C SER A 626 -19.55 -24.77 22.38
N ALA A 627 -18.63 -24.56 21.44
CA ALA A 627 -18.46 -23.30 20.72
C ALA A 627 -18.48 -23.57 19.21
N ALA A 628 -19.31 -22.83 18.48
CA ALA A 628 -19.27 -22.85 17.02
C ALA A 628 -18.05 -22.06 16.54
N VAL A 629 -17.29 -22.58 15.57
CA VAL A 629 -16.16 -21.86 14.97
C VAL A 629 -16.64 -21.24 13.66
N LEU A 630 -16.87 -19.93 13.70
CA LEU A 630 -17.54 -19.20 12.63
C LEU A 630 -16.66 -19.15 11.37
N GLY A 631 -17.24 -19.56 10.24
CA GLY A 631 -16.54 -19.63 8.95
C GLY A 631 -15.76 -20.92 8.71
N GLU A 632 -15.80 -21.89 9.63
CA GLU A 632 -15.04 -23.17 9.51
C GLU A 632 -15.92 -24.42 9.50
N ASN A 633 -17.25 -24.27 9.51
CA ASN A 633 -18.22 -25.38 9.48
C ASN A 633 -17.93 -26.48 10.52
N ARG A 634 -17.42 -26.08 11.69
CA ARG A 634 -17.10 -26.99 12.80
C ARG A 634 -17.48 -26.38 14.14
N SER A 635 -17.50 -27.22 15.17
CA SER A 635 -17.64 -26.81 16.56
C SER A 635 -16.60 -27.52 17.41
N VAL A 636 -16.23 -26.88 18.52
CA VAL A 636 -15.31 -27.43 19.51
C VAL A 636 -16.03 -27.61 20.84
N SER A 637 -15.67 -28.65 21.58
CA SER A 637 -16.19 -28.87 22.93
C SER A 637 -15.63 -27.84 23.90
N VAL A 638 -16.46 -27.39 24.83
CA VAL A 638 -16.08 -26.52 25.94
C VAL A 638 -16.24 -27.33 27.22
N THR A 639 -15.12 -27.64 27.89
CA THR A 639 -15.12 -28.45 29.11
C THR A 639 -14.64 -27.60 30.26
N ASN A 640 -15.47 -27.38 31.28
CA ASN A 640 -15.14 -26.51 32.43
C ASN A 640 -14.67 -25.10 32.01
N GLY A 641 -15.31 -24.52 30.99
CA GLY A 641 -14.93 -23.22 30.44
C GLY A 641 -13.67 -23.24 29.59
N VAL A 642 -13.15 -24.42 29.22
CA VAL A 642 -11.91 -24.56 28.46
C VAL A 642 -12.19 -25.06 27.04
N ILE A 643 -11.64 -24.36 26.04
CA ILE A 643 -11.54 -24.80 24.65
C ILE A 643 -10.10 -25.27 24.41
N SER A 644 -9.93 -26.38 23.70
CA SER A 644 -8.63 -26.81 23.16
C SER A 644 -8.74 -26.93 21.65
N ASP A 645 -7.89 -26.24 20.91
CA ASP A 645 -7.96 -26.18 19.44
C ASP A 645 -6.56 -26.09 18.80
N VAL A 646 -6.47 -26.41 17.51
CA VAL A 646 -5.21 -26.41 16.75
C VAL A 646 -5.14 -25.19 15.86
N PHE A 647 -4.12 -24.36 16.06
CA PHE A 647 -3.73 -23.31 15.14
C PHE A 647 -2.65 -23.85 14.21
N ALA A 648 -2.99 -24.05 12.94
CA ALA A 648 -2.14 -24.78 11.99
C ALA A 648 -0.82 -24.04 11.67
N ASP A 649 -0.83 -22.71 11.61
CA ASP A 649 0.30 -21.86 11.25
C ASP A 649 0.12 -20.40 11.76
N GLY A 650 0.95 -19.47 11.28
CA GLY A 650 0.88 -18.04 11.62
C GLY A 650 -0.29 -17.27 11.01
N ASN A 651 -1.06 -17.88 10.11
CA ASN A 651 -2.25 -17.29 9.51
C ASN A 651 -3.55 -17.86 10.08
N ALA A 652 -3.46 -18.80 11.03
CA ALA A 652 -4.63 -19.39 11.67
C ALA A 652 -5.38 -18.36 12.53
N VAL A 653 -6.69 -18.27 12.29
CA VAL A 653 -7.64 -17.41 13.02
C VAL A 653 -8.90 -18.21 13.27
N HIS A 654 -9.36 -18.20 14.53
CA HIS A 654 -10.60 -18.85 14.94
C HIS A 654 -11.51 -17.86 15.66
N ILE A 655 -12.79 -17.85 15.29
CA ILE A 655 -13.82 -17.02 15.91
C ILE A 655 -14.86 -17.93 16.55
N TYR A 656 -14.81 -18.03 17.87
CA TYR A 656 -15.67 -18.91 18.64
C TYR A 656 -16.94 -18.16 19.06
N GLN A 657 -18.11 -18.68 18.73
CA GLN A 657 -19.39 -18.24 19.29
C GLN A 657 -19.86 -19.25 20.33
N LEU A 658 -20.03 -18.77 21.57
CA LEU A 658 -20.52 -19.54 22.70
C LEU A 658 -21.97 -19.11 22.99
N ASN A 659 -22.91 -20.04 22.78
CA ASN A 659 -24.35 -19.76 22.85
C ASN A 659 -24.91 -19.91 24.28
N GLY A 660 -25.88 -19.06 24.64
CA GLY A 660 -26.78 -19.27 25.79
C GLY A 660 -26.12 -19.27 27.17
N THR A 661 -25.12 -18.41 27.35
CA THR A 661 -24.24 -18.46 28.53
C THR A 661 -24.64 -17.49 29.64
N ASN A 662 -24.22 -17.80 30.88
CA ASN A 662 -23.98 -16.78 31.88
C ASN A 662 -22.83 -15.89 31.39
N THR A 663 -23.16 -14.84 30.62
CA THR A 663 -22.27 -13.79 30.08
C THR A 663 -21.69 -12.89 31.19
N CYS A 664 -21.47 -13.43 32.39
CA CYS A 664 -21.17 -12.67 33.60
C CYS A 664 -22.25 -11.63 33.95
N GLY A 665 -23.51 -11.92 33.58
CA GLY A 665 -24.67 -11.05 33.85
C GLY A 665 -24.83 -9.87 32.88
N LEU A 666 -24.23 -9.94 31.68
CA LEU A 666 -24.24 -8.91 30.62
C LEU A 666 -25.23 -9.19 29.49
#